data_AF-A0A5E4N2S3-F1
#
_entry.id   AF-A0A5E4N2S3-F1
#
_cell.length_a   1.000
_cell.length_b   1.000
_cell.length_c   1.000
_cell.angle_alpha   90.00
_cell.angle_beta   90.00
_cell.angle_gamma   90.00
#
_symmetry.space_group_name_H-M   'P 1'
#
loop_
_entity.id
_entity.type
_entity.pdbx_description
1 polymer ?
#
loop_
_entity_poly.entity_id
_entity_poly.type
_entity_poly.pdbx_seq_one_letter_code
_entity_poly.pdbx_strand_id
1 'polypeptide(L)'
;MSNVITRFAPSPTGFLHIGGARTALFNWLYAKHHGGKFLLRIEDTDQKRSTKEAIDVIIKGLKWLGIDHDGEIVYQSERRERHIEVANHLVKKGKAYYCYCSIDEIAEEKVRTREGGKIYKHKCTTNIDKSIKPVVRFKVEEHSIEFQERSIIVDDKIYGQVKISNAQLDDMIILRSNNTPTYIFAVVVDDHDDGVTHVIRGSDHLTNTFKQLLIYRALDFNVPHFAHVPLIHGENGNKLSKRHCATSVCDYEKMGILPEAMRNYLLRLGWSHDNDEIISDEQALELFNLDSIGRSPAQLDFKKLEHLNNYYIKNTSNEDILSILTTKLNITDKKRNYLLQGLTELKKRANNLIELLDIVKFYTENLPLSLSEEAHKIIIANLSTIDLLTSFFSYINNEDWHKNSLYTQIKKFATLHDMKMSDIYHSLRAPITGVMDAPGIIDIMKNMFTVFGIELEFYIEVIEVDLFLNDIENKIGLFGFSCEKESSQHQYEVKSCCYANSSDLIKHFEYVKEILADTVHKLGGGVSFKAKPYLDRAGSALNVHVNLVDLDNNNLFYAYDSNHLLYSIGGLCAMMKRHMPYFAPSDDSYLRFRYPDLNTPTTVSWGMNNRTAAIRIPNFAGNFKKCRLEHRVPGADCTLQEVLMAITEGITFGIKNKIIPPEKVYGIASDFQYGMERLI
;
A
#
# COMPACT_ATOMS: atom_id res chain seq x y z
N MET A 1 -21.32 29.08 -5.92
CA MET A 1 -21.10 28.08 -6.98
C MET A 1 -22.20 27.05 -6.86
N SER A 2 -22.91 26.74 -7.95
CA SER A 2 -23.95 25.70 -7.93
C SER A 2 -23.31 24.36 -7.57
N ASN A 3 -23.84 23.68 -6.56
CA ASN A 3 -23.30 22.40 -6.10
C ASN A 3 -23.42 21.35 -7.21
N VAL A 4 -22.31 20.74 -7.64
CA VAL A 4 -22.32 19.73 -8.72
C VAL A 4 -22.97 18.45 -8.20
N ILE A 5 -24.01 17.98 -8.88
CA ILE A 5 -24.66 16.69 -8.59
C ILE A 5 -24.62 15.84 -9.87
N THR A 6 -23.95 14.69 -9.78
CA THR A 6 -23.88 13.66 -10.82
C THR A 6 -24.58 12.39 -10.35
N ARG A 7 -24.81 11.43 -11.26
CA ARG A 7 -25.38 10.13 -10.89
C ARG A 7 -24.91 8.99 -11.77
N PHE A 8 -24.69 7.83 -11.16
CA PHE A 8 -24.62 6.57 -11.89
C PHE A 8 -25.99 5.87 -11.83
N ALA A 9 -26.57 5.64 -13.01
CA ALA A 9 -27.93 5.10 -13.15
C ALA A 9 -27.95 3.75 -13.92
N PRO A 10 -27.41 2.65 -13.35
CA PRO A 10 -27.37 1.37 -14.05
C PRO A 10 -28.74 0.67 -14.05
N SER A 11 -29.11 0.09 -15.19
CA SER A 11 -30.19 -0.90 -15.24
C SER A 11 -29.65 -2.28 -14.84
N PRO A 12 -30.25 -2.98 -13.87
CA PRO A 12 -29.73 -4.25 -13.33
C PRO A 12 -30.07 -5.45 -14.23
N THR A 13 -29.80 -5.34 -15.54
CA THR A 13 -30.07 -6.40 -16.53
C THR A 13 -28.89 -7.35 -16.73
N GLY A 14 -27.91 -7.33 -15.83
CA GLY A 14 -26.64 -8.03 -15.93
C GLY A 14 -25.61 -7.44 -14.95
N PHE A 15 -24.36 -7.86 -15.08
CA PHE A 15 -23.28 -7.42 -14.19
C PHE A 15 -22.76 -6.01 -14.55
N LEU A 16 -22.08 -5.37 -13.59
CA LEU A 16 -21.33 -4.14 -13.86
C LEU A 16 -20.13 -4.44 -14.77
N HIS A 17 -20.28 -4.13 -16.05
CA HIS A 17 -19.19 -4.27 -17.01
C HIS A 17 -18.26 -3.06 -16.99
N ILE A 18 -17.07 -3.21 -17.59
CA ILE A 18 -16.01 -2.18 -17.59
C ILE A 18 -16.46 -0.79 -18.06
N GLY A 19 -17.28 -0.69 -19.11
CA GLY A 19 -17.83 0.60 -19.57
C GLY A 19 -18.75 1.31 -18.58
N GLY A 20 -19.52 0.54 -17.79
CA GLY A 20 -20.37 1.08 -16.73
C GLY A 20 -19.52 1.54 -15.56
N ALA A 21 -18.50 0.76 -15.20
CA ALA A 21 -17.52 1.11 -14.18
C ALA A 21 -16.79 2.43 -14.50
N ARG A 22 -16.33 2.60 -15.74
CA ARG A 22 -15.73 3.86 -16.20
C ARG A 22 -16.71 5.03 -16.08
N THR A 23 -17.97 4.81 -16.47
CA THR A 23 -19.01 5.85 -16.35
C THR A 23 -19.23 6.24 -14.89
N ALA A 24 -19.29 5.27 -13.98
CA ALA A 24 -19.38 5.53 -12.54
C ALA A 24 -18.16 6.31 -12.04
N LEU A 25 -16.95 5.89 -12.41
CA LEU A 25 -15.69 6.55 -12.06
C LEU A 25 -15.68 8.02 -12.51
N PHE A 26 -16.07 8.32 -13.75
CA PHE A 26 -16.09 9.70 -14.26
C PHE A 26 -17.14 10.57 -13.54
N ASN A 27 -18.32 10.02 -13.23
CA ASN A 27 -19.32 10.75 -12.45
C ASN A 27 -18.81 11.05 -11.03
N TRP A 28 -18.15 10.08 -10.40
CA TRP A 28 -17.58 10.21 -9.06
C TRP A 28 -16.43 11.22 -9.03
N LEU A 29 -15.43 11.08 -9.91
CA LEU A 29 -14.30 12.01 -10.02
C LEU A 29 -14.79 13.44 -10.28
N TYR A 30 -15.71 13.63 -11.23
CA TYR A 30 -16.22 14.97 -11.54
C TYR A 30 -16.97 15.61 -10.35
N ALA A 31 -17.78 14.83 -9.64
CA ALA A 31 -18.48 15.32 -8.46
C ALA A 31 -17.48 15.67 -7.35
N LYS A 32 -16.56 14.77 -7.00
CA LYS A 32 -15.61 14.99 -5.91
C LYS A 32 -14.63 16.13 -6.19
N HIS A 33 -14.15 16.25 -7.43
CA HIS A 33 -13.31 17.39 -7.88
C HIS A 33 -13.99 18.74 -7.61
N HIS A 34 -15.31 18.83 -7.83
CA HIS A 34 -16.08 20.06 -7.62
C HIS A 34 -16.70 20.19 -6.21
N GLY A 35 -16.34 19.33 -5.25
CA GLY A 35 -16.94 19.31 -3.91
C GLY A 35 -18.44 18.96 -3.91
N GLY A 36 -18.89 18.28 -4.94
CA GLY A 36 -20.27 17.91 -5.23
C GLY A 36 -20.72 16.55 -4.68
N LYS A 37 -21.87 16.08 -5.16
CA LYS A 37 -22.47 14.78 -4.79
C LYS A 37 -22.49 13.81 -5.98
N PHE A 38 -22.16 12.56 -5.71
CA PHE A 38 -22.29 11.44 -6.64
C PHE A 38 -23.39 10.49 -6.17
N LEU A 39 -24.50 10.43 -6.89
CA LEU A 39 -25.66 9.62 -6.51
C LEU A 39 -25.68 8.25 -7.22
N LEU A 40 -26.26 7.24 -6.57
CA LEU A 40 -26.52 5.92 -7.17
C LEU A 40 -28.03 5.68 -7.31
N ARG A 41 -28.49 5.42 -8.53
CA ARG A 41 -29.89 5.12 -8.83
C ARG A 41 -30.03 3.83 -9.63
N ILE A 42 -30.74 2.85 -9.12
CA ILE A 42 -30.98 1.58 -9.81
C ILE A 42 -32.22 1.73 -10.71
N GLU A 43 -32.04 1.57 -12.03
CA GLU A 43 -33.13 1.66 -13.02
C GLU A 43 -33.80 0.29 -13.24
N ASP A 44 -34.52 -0.18 -12.23
CA ASP A 44 -35.13 -1.51 -12.11
C ASP A 44 -36.59 -1.62 -12.61
N THR A 45 -37.01 -0.74 -13.52
CA THR A 45 -38.39 -0.72 -14.03
C THR A 45 -38.75 -1.92 -14.91
N ASP A 46 -37.76 -2.64 -15.47
CA ASP A 46 -37.97 -3.92 -16.14
C ASP A 46 -37.84 -5.08 -15.15
N GLN A 47 -38.94 -5.39 -14.45
CA GLN A 47 -38.99 -6.45 -13.43
C GLN A 47 -38.63 -7.84 -13.95
N LYS A 48 -38.74 -8.11 -15.27
CA LYS A 48 -38.36 -9.42 -15.81
C LYS A 48 -36.85 -9.63 -15.89
N ARG A 49 -36.09 -8.53 -15.97
CA ARG A 49 -34.63 -8.56 -16.14
C ARG A 49 -33.88 -8.06 -14.92
N SER A 50 -34.56 -7.36 -14.03
CA SER A 50 -34.00 -6.77 -12.81
C SER A 50 -34.09 -7.79 -11.69
N THR A 51 -32.96 -8.39 -11.31
CA THR A 51 -32.90 -9.32 -10.18
C THR A 51 -32.06 -8.72 -9.04
N LYS A 52 -32.33 -9.17 -7.81
CA LYS A 52 -31.58 -8.71 -6.64
C LYS A 52 -30.09 -9.03 -6.78
N GLU A 53 -29.76 -10.19 -7.32
CA GLU A 53 -28.38 -10.64 -7.55
C GLU A 53 -27.63 -9.70 -8.51
N ALA A 54 -28.31 -9.22 -9.56
CA ALA A 54 -27.70 -8.27 -10.50
C ALA A 54 -27.40 -6.92 -9.82
N ILE A 55 -28.30 -6.45 -8.95
CA ILE A 55 -28.12 -5.24 -8.16
C ILE A 55 -26.94 -5.40 -7.18
N ASP A 56 -26.91 -6.51 -6.44
CA ASP A 56 -25.86 -6.80 -5.45
C ASP A 56 -24.47 -6.87 -6.10
N VAL A 57 -24.37 -7.45 -7.31
CA VAL A 57 -23.10 -7.49 -8.05
C VAL A 57 -22.65 -6.09 -8.50
N ILE A 58 -23.58 -5.21 -8.90
CA ILE A 58 -23.24 -3.82 -9.24
C ILE A 58 -22.69 -3.09 -8.02
N ILE A 59 -23.38 -3.18 -6.88
CA ILE A 59 -22.98 -2.51 -5.64
C ILE A 59 -21.62 -3.05 -5.16
N LYS A 60 -21.44 -4.38 -5.18
CA LYS A 60 -20.16 -5.01 -4.84
C LYS A 60 -19.03 -4.52 -5.75
N GLY A 61 -19.27 -4.40 -7.06
CA GLY A 61 -18.28 -3.90 -8.01
C GLY A 61 -17.86 -2.45 -7.74
N LEU A 62 -18.82 -1.56 -7.43
CA LEU A 62 -18.53 -0.18 -7.06
C LEU A 62 -17.73 -0.10 -5.75
N LYS A 63 -18.12 -0.90 -4.74
CA LYS A 63 -17.44 -0.97 -3.45
C LYS A 63 -16.00 -1.47 -3.60
N TRP A 64 -15.77 -2.51 -4.41
CA TRP A 64 -14.41 -2.98 -4.70
C TRP A 64 -13.57 -1.90 -5.36
N LEU A 65 -14.14 -1.14 -6.30
CA LEU A 65 -13.48 0.01 -6.92
C LEU A 65 -13.31 1.21 -5.98
N GLY A 66 -13.79 1.18 -4.73
CA GLY A 66 -13.73 2.34 -3.84
C GLY A 66 -14.54 3.54 -4.33
N ILE A 67 -15.58 3.30 -5.16
CA ILE A 67 -16.46 4.35 -5.69
C ILE A 67 -17.71 4.43 -4.81
N ASP A 68 -17.61 5.24 -3.76
CA ASP A 68 -18.71 5.46 -2.82
C ASP A 68 -19.69 6.51 -3.33
N HIS A 69 -20.99 6.26 -3.13
CA HIS A 69 -22.06 7.20 -3.44
C HIS A 69 -22.51 7.99 -2.21
N ASP A 70 -23.00 9.19 -2.46
CA ASP A 70 -23.57 10.08 -1.47
C ASP A 70 -25.09 9.84 -1.35
N GLY A 71 -25.61 9.80 -0.12
CA GLY A 71 -27.03 9.56 0.15
C GLY A 71 -27.47 8.09 -0.05
N GLU A 72 -28.78 7.87 0.02
CA GLU A 72 -29.37 6.53 -0.13
C GLU A 72 -29.45 6.09 -1.60
N ILE A 73 -29.42 4.78 -1.83
CA ILE A 73 -29.65 4.20 -3.15
C ILE A 73 -31.11 4.39 -3.53
N VAL A 74 -31.34 5.03 -4.67
CA VAL A 74 -32.69 5.23 -5.20
C VAL A 74 -33.08 4.07 -6.11
N TYR A 75 -34.25 3.48 -5.89
CA TYR A 75 -34.83 2.47 -6.78
C TYR A 75 -35.93 3.09 -7.64
N GLN A 76 -35.78 3.02 -8.96
CA GLN A 76 -36.73 3.66 -9.89
C GLN A 76 -38.12 3.01 -9.82
N SER A 77 -38.20 1.71 -9.50
CA SER A 77 -39.45 1.00 -9.31
C SER A 77 -40.32 1.56 -8.18
N GLU A 78 -39.71 2.09 -7.13
CA GLU A 78 -40.39 2.72 -5.98
C GLU A 78 -40.97 4.10 -6.32
N ARG A 79 -40.47 4.75 -7.37
CA ARG A 79 -40.91 6.08 -7.83
C ARG A 79 -42.03 6.05 -8.87
N ARG A 80 -42.61 4.87 -9.12
CA ARG A 80 -43.63 4.69 -10.16
C ARG A 80 -44.84 5.60 -10.01
N GLU A 81 -45.33 5.83 -8.79
CA GLU A 81 -46.46 6.72 -8.54
C GLU A 81 -46.14 8.16 -8.93
N ARG A 82 -44.94 8.62 -8.60
CA ARG A 82 -44.41 9.93 -9.00
C ARG A 82 -44.34 10.06 -10.53
N HIS A 83 -43.88 9.02 -11.23
CA HIS A 83 -43.87 9.04 -12.70
C HIS A 83 -45.29 9.12 -13.28
N ILE A 84 -46.26 8.39 -12.72
CA ILE A 84 -47.67 8.45 -13.15
C ILE A 84 -48.24 9.86 -12.94
N GLU A 85 -47.98 10.47 -11.78
CA GLU A 85 -48.39 11.84 -11.46
C GLU A 85 -47.90 12.84 -12.50
N VAL A 86 -46.59 12.82 -12.80
CA VAL A 86 -45.96 13.75 -13.76
C VAL A 86 -46.44 13.48 -15.19
N ALA A 87 -46.68 12.22 -15.58
CA ALA A 87 -47.23 11.90 -16.90
C ALA A 87 -48.66 12.46 -17.06
N ASN A 88 -49.50 12.33 -16.03
CA ASN A 88 -50.84 12.89 -16.03
C ASN A 88 -50.82 14.44 -16.03
N HIS A 89 -49.82 15.05 -15.40
CA HIS A 89 -49.61 16.50 -15.46
C HIS A 89 -49.32 16.98 -16.90
N LEU A 90 -48.48 16.26 -17.65
CA LEU A 90 -48.24 16.56 -19.06
C LEU A 90 -49.50 16.44 -19.91
N VAL A 91 -50.37 15.46 -19.61
CA VAL A 91 -51.68 15.34 -20.27
C VAL A 91 -52.56 16.55 -19.97
N LYS A 92 -52.64 16.98 -18.71
CA LYS A 92 -53.38 18.19 -18.30
C LYS A 92 -52.86 19.45 -18.99
N LYS A 93 -51.54 19.57 -19.18
CA LYS A 93 -50.89 20.66 -19.93
C LYS A 93 -51.07 20.56 -21.46
N GLY A 94 -51.71 19.51 -21.98
CA GLY A 94 -51.86 19.28 -23.43
C GLY A 94 -50.55 18.92 -24.15
N LYS A 95 -49.49 18.61 -23.39
CA LYS A 95 -48.17 18.19 -23.90
C LYS A 95 -48.03 16.68 -24.03
N ALA A 96 -49.00 15.92 -23.53
CA ALA A 96 -49.15 14.49 -23.73
C ALA A 96 -50.62 14.12 -23.97
N TYR A 97 -50.89 12.91 -24.46
CA TYR A 97 -52.25 12.42 -24.71
C TYR A 97 -52.36 10.90 -24.49
N TYR A 98 -53.58 10.44 -24.21
CA TYR A 98 -53.91 9.00 -24.13
C TYR A 98 -54.10 8.43 -25.54
N CYS A 99 -53.38 7.36 -25.85
CA CYS A 99 -53.43 6.65 -27.11
C CYS A 99 -54.01 5.24 -26.90
N TYR A 100 -55.03 4.91 -27.69
CA TYR A 100 -55.78 3.65 -27.63
C TYR A 100 -55.48 2.72 -28.81
N CYS A 101 -54.61 3.12 -29.74
CA CYS A 101 -54.25 2.31 -30.91
C CYS A 101 -53.58 1.00 -30.46
N SER A 102 -53.99 -0.11 -31.07
CA SER A 102 -53.44 -1.43 -30.75
C SER A 102 -52.02 -1.60 -31.29
N ILE A 103 -51.29 -2.60 -30.78
CA ILE A 103 -49.93 -2.91 -31.26
C ILE A 103 -49.97 -3.36 -32.72
N ASP A 104 -50.98 -4.13 -33.10
CA ASP A 104 -51.13 -4.70 -34.45
C ASP A 104 -51.46 -3.60 -35.47
N GLU A 105 -52.38 -2.68 -35.15
CA GLU A 105 -52.69 -1.51 -35.98
C GLU A 105 -51.43 -0.68 -36.28
N ILE A 106 -50.65 -0.38 -35.25
CA ILE A 106 -49.40 0.38 -35.39
C ILE A 106 -48.37 -0.41 -36.22
N ALA A 107 -48.30 -1.74 -36.06
CA ALA A 107 -47.39 -2.57 -36.82
C ALA A 107 -47.74 -2.60 -38.31
N GLU A 108 -49.01 -2.75 -38.66
CA GLU A 108 -49.50 -2.72 -40.03
C GLU A 108 -49.28 -1.36 -40.69
N GLU A 109 -49.55 -0.25 -39.99
CA GLU A 109 -49.27 1.09 -40.53
C GLU A 109 -47.77 1.33 -40.73
N LYS A 110 -46.91 0.82 -39.84
CA LYS A 110 -45.46 0.89 -40.00
C LYS A 110 -44.99 0.17 -41.26
N VAL A 111 -45.51 -1.02 -41.53
CA VAL A 111 -45.19 -1.79 -42.76
C VAL A 111 -45.66 -1.00 -43.98
N ARG A 112 -46.93 -0.60 -44.03
CA ARG A 112 -47.50 0.20 -45.14
C ARG A 112 -46.71 1.48 -45.43
N THR A 113 -46.31 2.20 -44.39
CA THR A 113 -45.58 3.47 -44.53
C THR A 113 -44.15 3.26 -45.02
N ARG A 114 -43.49 2.18 -44.56
CA ARG A 114 -42.14 1.79 -45.00
C ARG A 114 -42.13 1.32 -46.45
N GLU A 115 -43.12 0.53 -46.87
CA GLU A 115 -43.30 0.12 -48.27
C GLU A 115 -43.50 1.34 -49.19
N GLY A 116 -44.14 2.40 -48.68
CA GLY A 116 -44.25 3.70 -49.35
C GLY A 116 -43.01 4.60 -49.25
N GLY A 117 -41.88 4.12 -48.73
CA GLY A 117 -40.61 4.86 -48.63
C GLY A 117 -40.61 6.02 -47.62
N LYS A 118 -41.60 6.10 -46.72
CA LYS A 118 -41.73 7.18 -45.73
C LYS A 118 -41.37 6.71 -44.32
N ILE A 119 -40.97 7.65 -43.46
CA ILE A 119 -40.78 7.40 -42.03
C ILE A 119 -42.16 7.41 -41.36
N TYR A 120 -42.52 6.31 -40.72
CA TYR A 120 -43.76 6.23 -39.93
C TYR A 120 -43.67 7.16 -38.71
N LYS A 121 -44.69 8.01 -38.56
CA LYS A 121 -44.93 8.80 -37.36
C LYS A 121 -46.31 8.50 -36.82
N HIS A 122 -46.37 8.11 -35.57
CA HIS A 122 -47.62 7.75 -34.95
C HIS A 122 -48.40 9.01 -34.57
N LYS A 123 -49.55 9.22 -35.21
CA LYS A 123 -50.57 10.17 -34.73
C LYS A 123 -51.82 9.35 -34.43
N CYS A 124 -52.37 9.53 -33.23
CA CYS A 124 -53.58 8.80 -32.85
C CYS A 124 -54.76 9.39 -33.64
N THR A 125 -55.27 8.63 -34.61
CA THR A 125 -56.31 9.04 -35.56
C THR A 125 -57.66 8.35 -35.32
N THR A 126 -57.75 7.41 -34.37
CA THR A 126 -58.90 6.51 -34.19
C THR A 126 -59.92 6.96 -33.14
N ASN A 127 -61.17 6.50 -33.37
CA ASN A 127 -62.27 6.52 -32.40
C ASN A 127 -61.87 5.82 -31.10
N ILE A 128 -62.17 6.44 -29.97
CA ILE A 128 -61.77 6.01 -28.63
C ILE A 128 -62.49 4.69 -28.28
N ASP A 129 -61.83 3.55 -28.50
CA ASP A 129 -62.24 2.30 -27.84
C ASP A 129 -61.79 2.33 -26.37
N LYS A 130 -62.70 2.74 -25.49
CA LYS A 130 -62.46 2.81 -24.05
C LYS A 130 -62.29 1.43 -23.39
N SER A 131 -62.51 0.32 -24.10
CA SER A 131 -62.25 -1.02 -23.59
C SER A 131 -60.75 -1.34 -23.51
N ILE A 132 -59.93 -0.64 -24.30
CA ILE A 132 -58.46 -0.78 -24.32
C ILE A 132 -57.84 0.11 -23.24
N LYS A 133 -56.91 -0.44 -22.45
CA LYS A 133 -56.09 0.37 -21.52
C LYS A 133 -55.10 1.22 -22.34
N PRO A 134 -55.19 2.56 -22.28
CA PRO A 134 -54.36 3.42 -23.12
C PRO A 134 -52.90 3.44 -22.68
N VAL A 135 -52.02 3.79 -23.61
CA VAL A 135 -50.68 4.29 -23.29
C VAL A 135 -50.70 5.81 -23.24
N VAL A 136 -49.78 6.43 -22.49
CA VAL A 136 -49.58 7.89 -22.52
C VAL A 136 -48.43 8.21 -23.46
N ARG A 137 -48.67 9.08 -24.45
CA ARG A 137 -47.66 9.55 -25.39
C ARG A 137 -47.37 11.03 -25.18
N PHE A 138 -46.09 11.37 -25.18
CA PHE A 138 -45.63 12.75 -25.24
C PHE A 138 -45.76 13.27 -26.68
N LYS A 139 -46.35 14.45 -26.81
CA LYS A 139 -46.62 15.11 -28.09
C LYS A 139 -45.42 15.94 -28.51
N VAL A 140 -44.81 15.58 -29.63
CA VAL A 140 -43.74 16.36 -30.25
C VAL A 140 -44.37 17.42 -31.16
N GLU A 141 -44.31 18.68 -30.76
CA GLU A 141 -44.84 19.78 -31.56
C GLU A 141 -43.95 20.02 -32.80
N GLU A 142 -44.46 19.67 -33.98
CA GLU A 142 -43.79 19.90 -35.28
C GLU A 142 -43.77 21.39 -35.68
N HIS A 143 -44.70 22.19 -35.12
CA HIS A 143 -45.00 23.57 -35.54
C HIS A 143 -45.32 24.52 -34.36
N SER A 144 -44.58 24.45 -33.25
CA SER A 144 -44.77 25.42 -32.17
C SER A 144 -44.14 26.77 -32.48
N ILE A 145 -44.96 27.82 -32.35
CA ILE A 145 -44.64 29.22 -32.64
C ILE A 145 -43.52 29.77 -31.74
N GLU A 146 -43.27 29.14 -30.59
CA GLU A 146 -42.17 29.49 -29.67
C GLU A 146 -40.78 29.04 -30.15
N PHE A 147 -40.69 28.14 -31.14
CA PHE A 147 -39.42 27.62 -31.64
C PHE A 147 -39.06 28.31 -32.96
N GLN A 148 -38.38 29.46 -32.86
CA GLN A 148 -37.78 30.12 -34.04
C GLN A 148 -36.79 29.20 -34.79
N GLU A 149 -36.27 28.16 -34.12
CA GLU A 149 -35.51 27.08 -34.75
C GLU A 149 -36.29 25.75 -34.72
N ARG A 150 -36.61 25.18 -35.90
CA ARG A 150 -37.30 23.89 -36.09
C ARG A 150 -36.41 22.67 -35.73
N SER A 151 -35.55 22.81 -34.74
CA SER A 151 -34.51 21.86 -34.39
C SER A 151 -34.22 21.85 -32.90
N ILE A 152 -33.83 20.68 -32.38
CA ILE A 152 -33.30 20.53 -31.04
C ILE A 152 -31.79 20.50 -31.11
N ILE A 153 -31.16 21.36 -30.32
CA ILE A 153 -29.71 21.40 -30.14
C ILE A 153 -29.40 20.81 -28.76
N VAL A 154 -28.49 19.84 -28.74
CA VAL A 154 -27.84 19.33 -27.54
C VAL A 154 -26.47 19.99 -27.47
N ASP A 155 -26.23 20.77 -26.41
CA ASP A 155 -24.90 21.28 -26.07
C ASP A 155 -24.17 20.23 -25.22
N ASP A 156 -23.40 19.37 -25.89
CA ASP A 156 -22.66 18.29 -25.23
C ASP A 156 -21.25 18.75 -24.83
N LYS A 157 -20.84 18.47 -23.60
CA LYS A 157 -19.52 18.87 -23.09
C LYS A 157 -18.34 18.16 -23.77
N ILE A 158 -18.56 17.05 -24.49
CA ILE A 158 -17.51 16.30 -25.19
C ILE A 158 -17.62 16.50 -26.72
N TYR A 159 -18.82 16.29 -27.27
CA TYR A 159 -19.07 16.37 -28.72
C TYR A 159 -19.42 17.78 -29.23
N GLY A 160 -19.63 18.75 -28.33
CA GLY A 160 -20.08 20.10 -28.69
C GLY A 160 -21.56 20.12 -29.09
N GLN A 161 -21.94 21.08 -29.93
CA GLN A 161 -23.32 21.23 -30.36
C GLN A 161 -23.71 20.18 -31.41
N VAL A 162 -24.72 19.36 -31.07
CA VAL A 162 -25.33 18.39 -31.99
C VAL A 162 -26.78 18.81 -32.24
N LYS A 163 -27.18 18.91 -33.51
CA LYS A 163 -28.49 19.43 -33.92
C LYS A 163 -29.28 18.39 -34.73
N ILE A 164 -30.54 18.19 -34.39
CA ILE A 164 -31.49 17.42 -35.20
C ILE A 164 -32.78 18.20 -35.45
N SER A 165 -33.46 17.89 -36.55
CA SER A 165 -34.78 18.48 -36.84
C SER A 165 -35.88 17.82 -36.00
N ASN A 166 -36.84 18.61 -35.51
CA ASN A 166 -38.02 18.08 -34.82
C ASN A 166 -38.82 17.12 -35.72
N ALA A 167 -38.72 17.30 -37.04
CA ALA A 167 -39.36 16.42 -38.01
C ALA A 167 -38.80 14.98 -37.99
N GLN A 168 -37.67 14.72 -37.34
CA GLN A 168 -37.12 13.38 -37.18
C GLN A 168 -37.61 12.66 -35.91
N LEU A 169 -38.30 13.39 -35.01
CA LEU A 169 -38.84 12.85 -33.78
C LEU A 169 -40.33 12.50 -33.95
N ASP A 170 -40.74 11.46 -33.23
CA ASP A 170 -42.10 10.90 -33.22
C ASP A 170 -42.67 10.98 -31.79
N ASP A 171 -44.00 10.94 -31.68
CA ASP A 171 -44.72 10.96 -30.41
C ASP A 171 -44.38 9.71 -29.59
N MET A 172 -43.62 9.91 -28.52
CA MET A 172 -43.00 8.83 -27.76
C MET A 172 -43.88 8.39 -26.59
N ILE A 173 -43.96 7.08 -26.36
CA ILE A 173 -44.63 6.54 -25.17
C ILE A 173 -43.83 6.95 -23.94
N ILE A 174 -44.48 7.58 -22.97
CA ILE A 174 -43.91 7.94 -21.67
C ILE A 174 -44.44 7.05 -20.55
N LEU A 175 -45.66 6.53 -20.68
CA LEU A 175 -46.27 5.59 -19.76
C LEU A 175 -46.92 4.45 -20.54
N ARG A 176 -46.58 3.20 -20.22
CA ARG A 176 -47.17 1.99 -20.83
C ARG A 176 -48.57 1.74 -20.27
N SER A 177 -49.35 0.87 -20.92
CA SER A 177 -50.74 0.54 -20.54
C SER A 177 -50.88 -0.12 -19.17
N ASN A 178 -49.78 -0.69 -18.68
CA ASN A 178 -49.68 -1.20 -17.33
C ASN A 178 -49.21 -0.14 -16.31
N ASN A 179 -49.14 1.14 -16.65
CA ASN A 179 -48.57 2.22 -15.81
C ASN A 179 -47.07 2.08 -15.50
N THR A 180 -46.30 1.31 -16.26
CA THR A 180 -44.83 1.33 -16.16
C THR A 180 -44.28 2.49 -17.00
N PRO A 181 -43.46 3.40 -16.46
CA PRO A 181 -42.87 4.49 -17.22
C PRO A 181 -41.83 3.95 -18.22
N THR A 182 -41.61 4.70 -19.31
CA THR A 182 -40.49 4.38 -20.21
C THR A 182 -39.20 5.03 -19.72
N TYR A 183 -38.05 4.43 -20.08
CA TYR A 183 -36.73 4.94 -19.73
C TYR A 183 -36.56 6.43 -20.04
N ILE A 184 -36.99 6.87 -21.24
CA ILE A 184 -36.86 8.26 -21.70
C ILE A 184 -37.55 9.24 -20.75
N PHE A 185 -38.68 8.84 -20.17
CA PHE A 185 -39.47 9.67 -19.28
C PHE A 185 -39.02 9.56 -17.83
N ALA A 186 -38.88 8.35 -17.30
CA ALA A 186 -38.53 8.12 -15.90
C ALA A 186 -37.22 8.81 -15.53
N VAL A 187 -36.19 8.71 -16.37
CA VAL A 187 -34.88 9.32 -16.10
C VAL A 187 -34.93 10.85 -16.02
N VAL A 188 -35.82 11.51 -16.76
CA VAL A 188 -35.98 12.99 -16.72
C VAL A 188 -36.63 13.42 -15.42
N VAL A 189 -37.67 12.69 -14.99
CA VAL A 189 -38.34 12.96 -13.72
C VAL A 189 -37.39 12.72 -12.56
N ASP A 190 -36.69 11.58 -12.56
CA ASP A 190 -35.77 11.24 -11.49
C ASP A 190 -34.55 12.16 -11.44
N ASP A 191 -33.94 12.51 -12.59
CA ASP A 191 -32.82 13.46 -12.63
C ASP A 191 -33.25 14.84 -12.09
N HIS A 192 -34.48 15.29 -12.35
CA HIS A 192 -35.01 16.52 -11.78
C HIS A 192 -35.26 16.41 -10.27
N ASP A 193 -35.96 15.37 -9.83
CA ASP A 193 -36.31 15.17 -8.42
C ASP A 193 -35.03 14.94 -7.55
N ASP A 194 -33.98 14.34 -8.12
CA ASP A 194 -32.67 14.16 -7.48
C ASP A 194 -31.77 15.41 -7.55
N GLY A 195 -32.19 16.46 -8.27
CA GLY A 195 -31.39 17.68 -8.45
C GLY A 195 -30.13 17.49 -9.29
N VAL A 196 -30.10 16.49 -10.18
CA VAL A 196 -28.95 16.21 -11.04
C VAL A 196 -28.62 17.44 -11.91
N THR A 197 -27.37 17.87 -11.84
CA THR A 197 -26.86 19.02 -12.60
C THR A 197 -26.07 18.60 -13.84
N HIS A 198 -25.46 17.41 -13.80
CA HIS A 198 -24.59 16.88 -14.84
C HIS A 198 -24.90 15.41 -15.11
N VAL A 199 -25.22 15.09 -16.36
CA VAL A 199 -25.47 13.73 -16.83
C VAL A 199 -24.29 13.28 -17.68
N ILE A 200 -23.41 12.48 -17.08
CA ILE A 200 -22.24 11.88 -17.75
C ILE A 200 -22.57 10.42 -18.04
N ARG A 201 -22.67 10.04 -19.32
CA ARG A 201 -23.09 8.68 -19.75
C ARG A 201 -22.49 8.28 -21.09
N GLY A 202 -22.64 7.02 -21.48
CA GLY A 202 -22.17 6.52 -22.79
C GLY A 202 -22.80 7.23 -23.99
N SER A 203 -22.03 7.38 -25.07
CA SER A 203 -22.46 8.07 -26.29
C SER A 203 -23.54 7.34 -27.09
N ASP A 204 -23.82 6.08 -26.78
CA ASP A 204 -25.00 5.35 -27.28
C ASP A 204 -26.33 5.94 -26.81
N HIS A 205 -26.31 6.78 -25.77
CA HIS A 205 -27.49 7.52 -25.30
C HIS A 205 -27.60 8.94 -25.83
N LEU A 206 -26.69 9.40 -26.71
CA LEU A 206 -26.73 10.77 -27.25
C LEU A 206 -28.06 11.06 -27.99
N THR A 207 -28.56 10.09 -28.74
CA THR A 207 -29.83 10.22 -29.46
C THR A 207 -31.04 10.30 -28.53
N ASN A 208 -30.96 9.72 -27.33
CA ASN A 208 -32.01 9.82 -26.31
C ASN A 208 -32.08 11.22 -25.70
N THR A 209 -30.98 11.96 -25.67
CA THR A 209 -30.90 13.32 -25.12
C THR A 209 -31.86 14.28 -25.82
N PHE A 210 -31.99 14.20 -27.15
CA PHE A 210 -32.93 15.04 -27.89
C PHE A 210 -34.37 14.86 -27.42
N LYS A 211 -34.77 13.62 -27.13
CA LYS A 211 -36.10 13.29 -26.61
C LYS A 211 -36.27 13.76 -25.18
N GLN A 212 -35.26 13.59 -24.35
CA GLN A 212 -35.27 14.01 -22.94
C GLN A 212 -35.38 15.53 -22.82
N LEU A 213 -34.65 16.30 -23.65
CA LEU A 213 -34.73 17.76 -23.67
C LEU A 213 -36.14 18.29 -23.93
N LEU A 214 -36.91 17.63 -24.80
CA LEU A 214 -38.30 18.01 -25.03
C LEU A 214 -39.16 17.84 -23.77
N ILE A 215 -38.92 16.77 -23.02
CA ILE A 215 -39.66 16.49 -21.77
C ILE A 215 -39.25 17.49 -20.68
N TYR A 216 -37.95 17.77 -20.50
CA TYR A 216 -37.48 18.79 -19.57
C TYR A 216 -38.15 20.15 -19.84
N ARG A 217 -38.16 20.59 -21.10
CA ARG A 217 -38.78 21.86 -21.52
C ARG A 217 -40.28 21.87 -21.29
N ALA A 218 -40.99 20.80 -21.64
CA ALA A 218 -42.45 20.72 -21.45
C ALA A 218 -42.88 20.69 -19.98
N LEU A 219 -42.00 20.23 -19.09
CA LEU A 219 -42.21 20.22 -17.64
C LEU A 219 -41.72 21.51 -16.96
N ASP A 220 -41.08 22.42 -17.69
CA ASP A 220 -40.40 23.61 -17.14
C ASP A 220 -39.31 23.24 -16.12
N PHE A 221 -38.66 22.08 -16.32
CA PHE A 221 -37.58 21.59 -15.47
C PHE A 221 -36.22 22.17 -15.90
N ASN A 222 -35.33 22.34 -14.92
CA ASN A 222 -33.94 22.70 -15.20
C ASN A 222 -33.26 21.58 -16.00
N VAL A 223 -32.64 21.97 -17.13
CA VAL A 223 -31.91 21.04 -18.00
C VAL A 223 -30.50 20.83 -17.46
N PRO A 224 -30.06 19.59 -17.17
CA PRO A 224 -28.69 19.34 -16.75
C PRO A 224 -27.71 19.50 -17.92
N HIS A 225 -26.42 19.70 -17.60
CA HIS A 225 -25.37 19.60 -18.58
C HIS A 225 -25.16 18.14 -18.99
N PHE A 226 -25.00 17.87 -20.28
CA PHE A 226 -24.78 16.53 -20.80
C PHE A 226 -23.34 16.34 -21.25
N ALA A 227 -22.77 15.17 -20.96
CA ALA A 227 -21.49 14.73 -21.46
C ALA A 227 -21.59 13.26 -21.91
N HIS A 228 -21.37 13.02 -23.20
CA HIS A 228 -21.48 11.69 -23.79
C HIS A 228 -20.09 11.06 -24.00
N VAL A 229 -19.72 10.13 -23.13
CA VAL A 229 -18.42 9.45 -23.14
C VAL A 229 -18.36 8.43 -24.29
N PRO A 230 -17.34 8.45 -25.16
CA PRO A 230 -17.22 7.49 -26.26
C PRO A 230 -17.16 6.04 -25.76
N LEU A 231 -17.69 5.12 -26.55
CA LEU A 231 -17.75 3.71 -26.17
C LEU A 231 -16.36 3.07 -26.10
N ILE A 232 -16.28 1.97 -25.35
CA ILE A 232 -15.08 1.12 -25.29
C ILE A 232 -15.17 0.05 -26.39
N HIS A 233 -14.07 -0.13 -27.11
CA HIS A 233 -13.88 -1.20 -28.08
C HIS A 233 -13.06 -2.33 -27.45
N GLY A 234 -13.33 -3.58 -27.84
CA GLY A 234 -12.52 -4.72 -27.45
C GLY A 234 -11.15 -4.71 -28.13
N GLU A 235 -10.28 -5.66 -27.79
CA GLU A 235 -8.93 -5.79 -28.40
C GLU A 235 -8.98 -5.92 -29.92
N ASN A 236 -10.06 -6.48 -30.48
CA ASN A 236 -10.27 -6.58 -31.92
C ASN A 236 -10.74 -5.28 -32.60
N GLY A 237 -10.84 -4.17 -31.86
CA GLY A 237 -11.28 -2.87 -32.35
C GLY A 237 -12.80 -2.75 -32.56
N ASN A 238 -13.58 -3.82 -32.34
CA ASN A 238 -15.04 -3.77 -32.44
C ASN A 238 -15.66 -3.28 -31.13
N LYS A 239 -16.89 -2.75 -31.22
CA LYS A 239 -17.66 -2.35 -30.04
C LYS A 239 -17.74 -3.51 -29.03
N LEU A 240 -17.32 -3.24 -27.79
CA LEU A 240 -17.40 -4.23 -26.72
C LEU A 240 -18.87 -4.57 -26.47
N SER A 241 -19.22 -5.84 -26.67
CA SER A 241 -20.62 -6.28 -26.59
C SER A 241 -20.91 -6.92 -25.23
N LYS A 242 -22.13 -6.71 -24.71
CA LYS A 242 -22.58 -7.35 -23.45
C LYS A 242 -22.68 -8.88 -23.53
N ARG A 243 -22.68 -9.47 -24.74
CA ARG A 243 -22.86 -10.93 -24.98
C ARG A 243 -21.57 -11.66 -25.33
N HIS A 244 -20.58 -10.94 -25.85
CA HIS A 244 -19.26 -11.45 -26.19
C HIS A 244 -18.21 -10.55 -25.53
N CYS A 245 -17.51 -11.09 -24.52
CA CYS A 245 -16.32 -10.50 -23.90
C CYS A 245 -16.50 -9.34 -22.89
N ALA A 246 -17.71 -9.05 -22.41
CA ALA A 246 -17.89 -8.10 -21.31
C ALA A 246 -17.60 -8.75 -19.96
N THR A 247 -16.34 -8.71 -19.53
CA THR A 247 -15.87 -9.12 -18.19
C THR A 247 -16.53 -8.25 -17.12
N SER A 248 -17.05 -8.88 -16.06
CA SER A 248 -17.56 -8.15 -14.89
C SER A 248 -16.40 -7.48 -14.17
N VAL A 249 -16.64 -6.31 -13.55
CA VAL A 249 -15.67 -5.66 -12.65
C VAL A 249 -15.16 -6.64 -11.58
N CYS A 250 -16.05 -7.46 -11.01
CA CYS A 250 -15.70 -8.46 -10.01
C CYS A 250 -14.82 -9.61 -10.55
N ASP A 251 -14.73 -9.80 -11.87
CA ASP A 251 -13.86 -10.82 -12.44
C ASP A 251 -12.41 -10.31 -12.50
N TYR A 252 -12.18 -9.00 -12.67
CA TYR A 252 -10.85 -8.40 -12.55
C TYR A 252 -10.28 -8.52 -11.13
N GLU A 253 -11.13 -8.39 -10.11
CA GLU A 253 -10.78 -8.69 -8.71
C GLU A 253 -10.30 -10.15 -8.57
N LYS A 254 -11.04 -11.10 -9.15
CA LYS A 254 -10.66 -12.52 -9.13
C LYS A 254 -9.36 -12.77 -9.87
N MET A 255 -9.10 -12.04 -10.96
CA MET A 255 -7.83 -12.05 -11.71
C MET A 255 -6.65 -11.46 -10.93
N GLY A 256 -6.87 -10.92 -9.73
CA GLY A 256 -5.81 -10.38 -8.87
C GLY A 256 -5.37 -8.97 -9.27
N ILE A 257 -6.24 -8.21 -9.94
CA ILE A 257 -6.03 -6.79 -10.19
C ILE A 257 -6.32 -6.00 -8.91
N LEU A 258 -5.48 -5.01 -8.60
CA LEU A 258 -5.69 -4.07 -7.51
C LEU A 258 -6.73 -3.01 -7.91
N PRO A 259 -7.60 -2.58 -6.99
CA PRO A 259 -8.64 -1.61 -7.32
C PRO A 259 -8.06 -0.25 -7.75
N GLU A 260 -6.92 0.18 -7.20
CA GLU A 260 -6.18 1.39 -7.60
C GLU A 260 -5.73 1.29 -9.07
N ALA A 261 -5.13 0.16 -9.44
CA ALA A 261 -4.70 -0.11 -10.81
C ALA A 261 -5.89 -0.11 -11.77
N MET A 262 -7.02 -0.68 -11.34
CA MET A 262 -8.24 -0.70 -12.15
C MET A 262 -8.81 0.71 -12.32
N ARG A 263 -8.85 1.55 -11.28
CA ARG A 263 -9.27 2.95 -11.38
C ARG A 263 -8.39 3.74 -12.34
N ASN A 264 -7.07 3.65 -12.21
CA ASN A 264 -6.12 4.30 -13.13
C ASN A 264 -6.33 3.81 -14.59
N TYR A 265 -6.51 2.50 -14.79
CA TYR A 265 -6.75 1.95 -16.13
C TYR A 265 -8.07 2.47 -16.72
N LEU A 266 -9.16 2.42 -15.95
CA LEU A 266 -10.47 2.97 -16.35
C LEU A 266 -10.39 4.45 -16.68
N LEU A 267 -9.64 5.23 -15.90
CA LEU A 267 -9.39 6.64 -16.13
C LEU A 267 -8.75 6.85 -17.51
N ARG A 268 -7.68 6.12 -17.79
CA ARG A 268 -6.95 6.22 -19.06
C ARG A 268 -7.72 5.69 -20.28
N LEU A 269 -8.86 5.02 -20.10
CA LEU A 269 -9.76 4.63 -21.19
C LEU A 269 -10.63 5.79 -21.69
N GLY A 270 -9.98 6.79 -22.28
CA GLY A 270 -10.64 7.92 -22.96
C GLY A 270 -10.40 9.27 -22.31
N TRP A 271 -9.70 9.34 -21.18
CA TRP A 271 -9.22 10.59 -20.57
C TRP A 271 -7.69 10.59 -20.52
N SER A 272 -7.09 11.77 -20.68
CA SER A 272 -5.63 11.96 -20.66
C SER A 272 -5.26 13.28 -20.00
N HIS A 273 -4.16 13.27 -19.26
CA HIS A 273 -3.45 14.46 -18.79
C HIS A 273 -2.01 14.36 -19.29
N ASP A 274 -1.64 15.22 -20.24
CA ASP A 274 -0.37 15.18 -20.95
C ASP A 274 0.03 13.75 -21.39
N ASN A 275 1.13 13.23 -20.87
CA ASN A 275 1.65 11.89 -21.18
C ASN A 275 1.60 10.94 -19.96
N ASP A 276 0.90 11.29 -18.89
CA ASP A 276 0.99 10.60 -17.59
C ASP A 276 0.19 9.30 -17.55
N GLU A 277 0.85 8.15 -17.66
CA GLU A 277 0.19 6.84 -17.64
C GLU A 277 -0.21 6.36 -16.24
N ILE A 278 0.57 6.77 -15.23
CA ILE A 278 0.35 6.41 -13.83
C ILE A 278 -0.21 7.64 -13.12
N ILE A 279 -1.43 7.52 -12.62
CA ILE A 279 -2.17 8.60 -11.99
C ILE A 279 -2.82 8.04 -10.73
N SER A 280 -2.40 8.54 -9.56
CA SER A 280 -2.97 8.14 -8.27
C SER A 280 -4.41 8.63 -8.12
N ASP A 281 -5.14 8.11 -7.13
CA ASP A 281 -6.51 8.55 -6.89
C ASP A 281 -6.58 10.02 -6.47
N GLU A 282 -5.61 10.50 -5.70
CA GLU A 282 -5.51 11.91 -5.29
C GLU A 282 -5.30 12.80 -6.52
N GLN A 283 -4.39 12.41 -7.42
CA GLN A 283 -4.15 13.12 -8.68
C GLN A 283 -5.37 13.09 -9.59
N ALA A 284 -6.05 11.93 -9.70
CA ALA A 284 -7.26 11.81 -10.49
C ALA A 284 -8.36 12.75 -9.97
N LEU A 285 -8.55 12.83 -8.64
CA LEU A 285 -9.51 13.72 -8.01
C LEU A 285 -9.17 15.20 -8.23
N GLU A 286 -7.88 15.55 -8.23
CA GLU A 286 -7.42 16.92 -8.44
C GLU A 286 -7.48 17.35 -9.91
N LEU A 287 -7.22 16.45 -10.86
CA LEU A 287 -7.02 16.81 -12.27
C LEU A 287 -8.25 16.55 -13.17
N PHE A 288 -9.20 15.72 -12.72
CA PHE A 288 -10.28 15.25 -13.59
C PHE A 288 -11.19 16.39 -14.07
N ASN A 289 -11.40 16.44 -15.38
CA ASN A 289 -12.28 17.37 -16.06
C ASN A 289 -12.89 16.71 -17.31
N LEU A 290 -13.98 17.29 -17.85
CA LEU A 290 -14.68 16.74 -19.02
C LEU A 290 -13.99 17.08 -20.35
N ASP A 291 -13.25 18.18 -20.43
CA ASP A 291 -12.63 18.67 -21.67
C ASP A 291 -11.47 17.77 -22.14
N SER A 292 -10.80 17.12 -21.20
CA SER A 292 -9.73 16.14 -21.43
C SER A 292 -10.25 14.75 -21.83
N ILE A 293 -11.57 14.57 -21.99
CA ILE A 293 -12.13 13.32 -22.54
C ILE A 293 -12.07 13.36 -24.06
N GLY A 294 -11.29 12.46 -24.65
CA GLY A 294 -11.19 12.31 -26.11
C GLY A 294 -12.50 11.87 -26.74
N ARG A 295 -12.71 12.16 -28.03
CA ARG A 295 -13.92 11.79 -28.79
C ARG A 295 -13.87 10.40 -29.44
N SER A 296 -12.66 9.86 -29.58
CA SER A 296 -12.43 8.54 -30.18
C SER A 296 -12.77 7.41 -29.21
N PRO A 297 -13.26 6.26 -29.70
CA PRO A 297 -13.44 5.08 -28.87
C PRO A 297 -12.12 4.62 -28.24
N ALA A 298 -12.16 4.24 -26.97
CA ALA A 298 -11.00 3.68 -26.27
C ALA A 298 -10.94 2.17 -26.50
N GLN A 299 -9.78 1.65 -26.91
CA GLN A 299 -9.56 0.21 -27.09
C GLN A 299 -9.03 -0.41 -25.79
N LEU A 300 -9.53 -1.59 -25.43
CA LEU A 300 -8.97 -2.37 -24.33
C LEU A 300 -7.57 -2.90 -24.68
N ASP A 301 -6.66 -2.79 -23.72
CA ASP A 301 -5.31 -3.33 -23.78
C ASP A 301 -4.98 -3.98 -22.43
N PHE A 302 -5.04 -5.32 -22.38
CA PHE A 302 -4.76 -6.06 -21.15
C PHE A 302 -3.28 -6.01 -20.75
N LYS A 303 -2.35 -5.86 -21.69
CA LYS A 303 -0.92 -5.71 -21.36
C LYS A 303 -0.67 -4.40 -20.63
N LYS A 304 -1.37 -3.34 -21.04
CA LYS A 304 -1.34 -2.06 -20.33
C LYS A 304 -1.93 -2.17 -18.93
N LEU A 305 -3.04 -2.90 -18.76
CA LEU A 305 -3.61 -3.18 -17.45
C LEU A 305 -2.65 -3.98 -16.56
N GLU A 306 -2.00 -5.02 -17.09
CA GLU A 306 -0.99 -5.81 -16.37
C GLU A 306 0.20 -4.96 -15.96
N HIS A 307 0.69 -4.09 -16.85
CA HIS A 307 1.80 -3.18 -16.54
C HIS A 307 1.44 -2.21 -15.41
N LEU A 308 0.26 -1.59 -15.47
CA LEU A 308 -0.24 -0.74 -14.39
C LEU A 308 -0.38 -1.54 -13.10
N ASN A 309 -0.98 -2.73 -13.15
CA ASN A 309 -1.18 -3.55 -11.96
C ASN A 309 0.14 -3.98 -11.31
N ASN A 310 1.15 -4.34 -12.11
CA ASN A 310 2.51 -4.58 -11.62
C ASN A 310 3.07 -3.35 -10.91
N TYR A 311 2.91 -2.16 -11.50
CA TYR A 311 3.36 -0.90 -10.88
C TYR A 311 2.68 -0.71 -9.51
N TYR A 312 1.36 -0.84 -9.42
CA TYR A 312 0.64 -0.67 -8.16
C TYR A 312 1.06 -1.74 -7.15
N ILE A 313 1.12 -3.02 -7.52
CA ILE A 313 1.59 -4.10 -6.64
C ILE A 313 2.97 -3.76 -6.09
N LYS A 314 3.91 -3.32 -6.94
CA LYS A 314 5.28 -3.00 -6.51
C LYS A 314 5.31 -1.86 -5.48
N ASN A 315 4.50 -0.82 -5.67
CA ASN A 315 4.53 0.41 -4.87
C ASN A 315 3.62 0.40 -3.65
N THR A 316 2.61 -0.50 -3.56
CA THR A 316 1.82 -0.70 -2.33
C THR A 316 2.73 -1.17 -1.18
N SER A 317 2.45 -0.80 0.07
CA SER A 317 3.28 -1.24 1.21
C SER A 317 3.32 -2.78 1.34
N ASN A 318 4.38 -3.33 1.93
CA ASN A 318 4.46 -4.77 2.11
C ASN A 318 3.41 -5.27 3.11
N GLU A 319 3.08 -4.45 4.11
CA GLU A 319 2.04 -4.70 5.11
C GLU A 319 0.65 -4.81 4.49
N ASP A 320 0.30 -3.91 3.56
CA ASP A 320 -0.99 -3.92 2.88
C ASP A 320 -1.08 -5.11 1.92
N ILE A 321 -0.03 -5.36 1.13
CA ILE A 321 0.03 -6.56 0.27
C ILE A 321 -0.10 -7.83 1.11
N LEU A 322 0.62 -7.92 2.23
CA LEU A 322 0.52 -9.06 3.14
C LEU A 322 -0.90 -9.22 3.67
N SER A 323 -1.56 -8.14 4.07
CA SER A 323 -2.95 -8.15 4.52
C SER A 323 -3.85 -8.78 3.44
N ILE A 324 -3.74 -8.31 2.19
CA ILE A 324 -4.49 -8.85 1.05
C ILE A 324 -4.20 -10.33 0.85
N LEU A 325 -2.93 -10.75 0.83
CA LEU A 325 -2.55 -12.15 0.62
C LEU A 325 -3.05 -13.04 1.77
N THR A 326 -3.02 -12.57 3.02
CA THR A 326 -3.49 -13.35 4.19
C THR A 326 -4.99 -13.58 4.20
N THR A 327 -5.79 -12.80 3.44
CA THR A 327 -7.21 -13.15 3.25
C THR A 327 -7.41 -14.43 2.43
N LYS A 328 -6.40 -14.83 1.64
CA LYS A 328 -6.41 -16.01 0.75
C LYS A 328 -5.50 -17.14 1.22
N LEU A 329 -4.63 -16.87 2.21
CA LEU A 329 -3.64 -17.82 2.74
C LEU A 329 -3.93 -18.13 4.21
N ASN A 330 -3.90 -19.41 4.58
CA ASN A 330 -3.96 -19.84 5.97
C ASN A 330 -2.54 -20.15 6.48
N ILE A 331 -1.88 -19.16 7.10
CA ILE A 331 -0.48 -19.25 7.53
C ILE A 331 -0.30 -18.81 8.99
N THR A 332 0.73 -19.35 9.64
CA THR A 332 1.10 -18.98 11.01
C THR A 332 1.79 -17.61 11.05
N ASP A 333 1.82 -16.96 12.23
CA ASP A 333 2.51 -15.67 12.41
C ASP A 333 4.00 -15.73 12.03
N LYS A 334 4.65 -16.88 12.29
CA LYS A 334 6.03 -17.11 11.89
C LYS A 334 6.20 -17.01 10.37
N LYS A 335 5.33 -17.68 9.60
CA LYS A 335 5.35 -17.63 8.12
C LYS A 335 4.93 -16.26 7.58
N ARG A 336 3.99 -15.60 8.25
CA ARG A 336 3.60 -14.21 7.96
C ARG A 336 4.81 -13.28 8.05
N ASN A 337 5.62 -13.41 9.10
CA ASN A 337 6.85 -12.62 9.27
C ASN A 337 7.92 -12.92 8.22
N TYR A 338 8.07 -14.18 7.79
CA TYR A 338 8.99 -14.52 6.70
C TYR A 338 8.53 -13.96 5.36
N LEU A 339 7.24 -14.10 5.05
CA LEU A 339 6.66 -13.54 3.85
C LEU A 339 6.84 -12.02 3.81
N LEU A 340 6.55 -11.32 4.91
CA LEU A 340 6.73 -9.87 5.01
C LEU A 340 8.14 -9.43 4.63
N GLN A 341 9.16 -10.17 5.07
CA GLN A 341 10.57 -9.90 4.76
C GLN A 341 10.91 -10.15 3.29
N GLY A 342 10.30 -11.16 2.66
CA GLY A 342 10.53 -11.49 1.24
C GLY A 342 9.76 -10.60 0.26
N LEU A 343 8.64 -10.00 0.68
CA LEU A 343 7.69 -9.33 -0.23
C LEU A 343 8.32 -8.25 -1.12
N THR A 344 9.33 -7.52 -0.63
CA THR A 344 10.05 -6.50 -1.42
C THR A 344 10.58 -7.05 -2.74
N GLU A 345 11.15 -8.26 -2.73
CA GLU A 345 11.68 -8.89 -3.94
C GLU A 345 10.62 -9.67 -4.72
N LEU A 346 9.65 -10.28 -4.01
CA LEU A 346 8.60 -11.09 -4.64
C LEU A 346 7.63 -10.23 -5.47
N LYS A 347 7.25 -9.06 -4.96
CA LYS A 347 6.32 -8.13 -5.65
C LYS A 347 6.83 -7.65 -7.00
N LYS A 348 8.16 -7.52 -7.16
CA LYS A 348 8.78 -7.09 -8.43
C LYS A 348 8.54 -8.08 -9.57
N ARG A 349 8.16 -9.31 -9.26
CA ARG A 349 8.06 -10.43 -10.20
C ARG A 349 6.62 -10.79 -10.56
N ALA A 350 5.62 -10.16 -9.96
CA ALA A 350 4.22 -10.49 -10.16
C ALA A 350 3.48 -9.39 -10.94
N ASN A 351 2.74 -9.77 -11.97
CA ASN A 351 1.85 -8.86 -12.70
C ASN A 351 0.46 -8.77 -12.06
N ASN A 352 0.08 -9.77 -11.26
CA ASN A 352 -1.18 -9.79 -10.52
C ASN A 352 -1.05 -10.57 -9.20
N LEU A 353 -2.06 -10.43 -8.32
CA LEU A 353 -2.05 -11.07 -7.02
C LEU A 353 -2.15 -12.59 -7.07
N ILE A 354 -2.68 -13.19 -8.14
CA ILE A 354 -2.69 -14.66 -8.29
C ILE A 354 -1.27 -15.16 -8.52
N GLU A 355 -0.55 -14.52 -9.43
CA GLU A 355 0.86 -14.81 -9.70
C GLU A 355 1.70 -14.58 -8.44
N LEU A 356 1.44 -13.51 -7.70
CA LEU A 356 2.11 -13.28 -6.42
C LEU A 356 1.81 -14.40 -5.40
N LEU A 357 0.56 -14.87 -5.31
CA LEU A 357 0.19 -16.00 -4.45
C LEU A 357 0.93 -17.29 -4.81
N ASP A 358 1.20 -17.51 -6.09
CA ASP A 358 1.99 -18.65 -6.55
C ASP A 358 3.47 -18.50 -6.18
N ILE A 359 4.04 -17.31 -6.44
CA ILE A 359 5.44 -16.99 -6.14
C ILE A 359 5.74 -17.12 -4.62
N VAL A 360 4.81 -16.75 -3.75
CA VAL A 360 5.02 -16.78 -2.29
C VAL A 360 4.87 -18.18 -1.67
N LYS A 361 4.53 -19.20 -2.47
CA LYS A 361 4.30 -20.58 -1.97
C LYS A 361 5.45 -21.12 -1.16
N PHE A 362 6.70 -20.89 -1.56
CA PHE A 362 7.85 -21.42 -0.83
C PHE A 362 8.04 -20.79 0.57
N TYR A 363 7.45 -19.62 0.85
CA TYR A 363 7.38 -19.06 2.21
C TYR A 363 6.20 -19.58 3.04
N THR A 364 5.17 -20.13 2.38
CA THR A 364 3.85 -20.36 2.97
C THR A 364 3.48 -21.84 3.06
N GLU A 365 4.00 -22.70 2.17
CA GLU A 365 3.82 -24.14 2.18
C GLU A 365 4.47 -24.79 3.41
N ASN A 366 3.89 -25.90 3.88
CA ASN A 366 4.51 -26.73 4.90
C ASN A 366 5.54 -27.65 4.23
N LEU A 367 6.63 -27.94 4.93
CA LEU A 367 7.60 -28.91 4.43
C LEU A 367 7.00 -30.33 4.44
N PRO A 368 7.35 -31.18 3.46
CA PRO A 368 8.25 -30.91 2.33
C PRO A 368 7.61 -30.02 1.24
N LEU A 369 8.41 -29.15 0.62
CA LEU A 369 7.95 -28.28 -0.47
C LEU A 369 7.61 -29.09 -1.74
N SER A 370 6.66 -28.58 -2.52
CA SER A 370 6.44 -29.06 -3.88
C SER A 370 7.61 -28.66 -4.78
N LEU A 371 8.19 -29.62 -5.52
CA LEU A 371 9.34 -29.37 -6.40
C LEU A 371 8.91 -29.30 -7.86
N SER A 372 9.42 -28.31 -8.61
CA SER A 372 9.34 -28.32 -10.09
C SER A 372 10.23 -29.43 -10.66
N GLU A 373 9.96 -29.85 -11.90
CA GLU A 373 10.80 -30.86 -12.57
C GLU A 373 12.26 -30.41 -12.67
N GLU A 374 12.52 -29.14 -12.95
CA GLU A 374 13.86 -28.56 -13.01
C GLU A 374 14.53 -28.56 -11.64
N ALA A 375 13.83 -28.12 -10.58
CA ALA A 375 14.37 -28.13 -9.23
C ALA A 375 14.70 -29.56 -8.78
N HIS A 376 13.84 -30.54 -9.10
CA HIS A 376 14.07 -31.94 -8.77
C HIS A 376 15.31 -32.49 -9.49
N LYS A 377 15.50 -32.20 -10.79
CA LYS A 377 16.70 -32.59 -11.54
C LYS A 377 17.98 -31.98 -10.95
N ILE A 378 17.95 -30.71 -10.57
CA ILE A 378 19.11 -30.03 -9.94
C ILE A 378 19.44 -30.66 -8.59
N ILE A 379 18.42 -30.96 -7.76
CA ILE A 379 18.64 -31.60 -6.45
C ILE A 379 19.34 -32.96 -6.65
N ILE A 380 18.83 -33.82 -7.54
CA ILE A 380 19.41 -35.14 -7.80
C ILE A 380 20.85 -35.01 -8.33
N ALA A 381 21.09 -34.10 -9.27
CA ALA A 381 22.41 -33.90 -9.86
C ALA A 381 23.46 -33.39 -8.85
N ASN A 382 23.02 -32.61 -7.85
CA ASN A 382 23.91 -31.88 -6.94
C ASN A 382 23.81 -32.36 -5.49
N LEU A 383 23.29 -33.55 -5.20
CA LEU A 383 23.10 -34.10 -3.86
C LEU A 383 24.34 -33.94 -2.96
N SER A 384 25.52 -34.34 -3.45
CA SER A 384 26.77 -34.22 -2.70
C SER A 384 27.11 -32.77 -2.36
N THR A 385 26.88 -31.84 -3.29
CA THR A 385 27.10 -30.41 -3.07
C THR A 385 26.13 -29.85 -2.04
N ILE A 386 24.87 -30.27 -2.09
CA ILE A 386 23.83 -29.86 -1.14
C ILE A 386 24.18 -30.35 0.27
N ASP A 387 24.68 -31.57 0.41
CA ASP A 387 25.11 -32.12 1.71
C ASP A 387 26.31 -31.36 2.27
N LEU A 388 27.29 -31.03 1.43
CA LEU A 388 28.44 -30.19 1.82
C LEU A 388 28.01 -28.78 2.23
N LEU A 389 27.12 -28.15 1.45
CA LEU A 389 26.58 -26.83 1.77
C LEU A 389 25.81 -26.86 3.10
N THR A 390 24.94 -27.85 3.30
CA THR A 390 24.17 -28.00 4.55
C THR A 390 25.11 -28.12 5.75
N SER A 391 26.17 -28.93 5.61
CA SER A 391 27.20 -29.07 6.65
C SER A 391 27.91 -27.73 6.89
N PHE A 392 28.30 -27.01 5.85
CA PHE A 392 28.99 -25.72 5.94
C PHE A 392 28.12 -24.63 6.59
N PHE A 393 26.85 -24.53 6.21
CA PHE A 393 25.90 -23.57 6.76
C PHE A 393 25.51 -23.87 8.21
N SER A 394 25.63 -25.13 8.67
CA SER A 394 25.31 -25.48 10.06
C SER A 394 26.26 -24.86 11.10
N TYR A 395 27.45 -24.43 10.67
CA TYR A 395 28.43 -23.72 11.52
C TYR A 395 28.27 -22.19 11.50
N ILE A 396 27.33 -21.65 10.72
CA ILE A 396 27.09 -20.21 10.65
C ILE A 396 26.13 -19.80 11.77
N ASN A 397 26.59 -18.90 12.64
CA ASN A 397 25.78 -18.37 13.74
C ASN A 397 24.56 -17.61 13.21
N ASN A 398 23.46 -17.59 13.96
CA ASN A 398 22.22 -16.90 13.55
C ASN A 398 22.42 -15.43 13.17
N GLU A 399 23.39 -14.75 13.78
CA GLU A 399 23.72 -13.34 13.51
C GLU A 399 24.41 -13.12 12.17
N ASP A 400 25.04 -14.15 11.61
CA ASP A 400 25.72 -14.12 10.31
C ASP A 400 24.76 -14.36 9.13
N TRP A 401 23.46 -14.54 9.38
CA TRP A 401 22.44 -14.75 8.34
C TRP A 401 21.99 -13.44 7.68
N HIS A 402 22.95 -12.65 7.21
CA HIS A 402 22.73 -11.42 6.48
C HIS A 402 23.49 -11.38 5.15
N LYS A 403 23.07 -10.47 4.25
CA LYS A 403 23.48 -10.47 2.82
C LYS A 403 25.01 -10.54 2.61
N ASN A 404 25.77 -9.66 3.27
CA ASN A 404 27.22 -9.59 3.10
C ASN A 404 27.97 -10.80 3.68
N SER A 405 27.55 -11.29 4.85
CA SER A 405 28.18 -12.46 5.47
C SER A 405 27.86 -13.72 4.66
N LEU A 406 26.59 -13.95 4.33
CA LEU A 406 26.18 -15.05 3.45
C LEU A 406 26.92 -15.03 2.10
N TYR A 407 27.05 -13.87 1.45
CA TYR A 407 27.82 -13.75 0.21
C TYR A 407 29.29 -14.13 0.41
N THR A 408 29.92 -13.64 1.48
CA THR A 408 31.32 -13.92 1.80
C THR A 408 31.55 -15.41 2.12
N GLN A 409 30.63 -16.02 2.89
CA GLN A 409 30.66 -17.43 3.24
C GLN A 409 30.48 -18.31 2.00
N ILE A 410 29.53 -17.98 1.11
CA ILE A 410 29.36 -18.69 -0.16
C ILE A 410 30.61 -18.56 -1.04
N LYS A 411 31.22 -17.38 -1.12
CA LYS A 411 32.47 -17.17 -1.88
C LYS A 411 33.64 -17.96 -1.29
N LYS A 412 33.73 -18.05 0.04
CA LYS A 412 34.71 -18.87 0.74
C LYS A 412 34.51 -20.36 0.45
N PHE A 413 33.27 -20.84 0.53
CA PHE A 413 32.91 -22.21 0.15
C PHE A 413 33.28 -22.53 -1.30
N ALA A 414 32.95 -21.63 -2.23
CA ALA A 414 33.30 -21.75 -3.64
C ALA A 414 34.81 -21.91 -3.86
N THR A 415 35.61 -21.13 -3.13
CA THR A 415 37.07 -21.18 -3.22
C THR A 415 37.65 -22.46 -2.61
N LEU A 416 37.12 -22.90 -1.46
CA LEU A 416 37.59 -24.11 -0.76
C LEU A 416 37.32 -25.40 -1.54
N HIS A 417 36.23 -25.43 -2.30
CA HIS A 417 35.78 -26.63 -3.02
C HIS A 417 35.97 -26.54 -4.55
N ASP A 418 36.65 -25.49 -5.04
CA ASP A 418 36.86 -25.21 -6.47
C ASP A 418 35.55 -25.28 -7.30
N MET A 419 34.50 -24.61 -6.78
CA MET A 419 33.16 -24.64 -7.36
C MET A 419 32.76 -23.29 -7.95
N LYS A 420 31.95 -23.32 -9.00
CA LYS A 420 31.37 -22.09 -9.57
C LYS A 420 30.22 -21.59 -8.68
N MET A 421 30.15 -20.27 -8.54
CA MET A 421 29.06 -19.59 -7.79
C MET A 421 27.67 -19.95 -8.32
N SER A 422 27.50 -20.13 -9.63
CA SER A 422 26.23 -20.54 -10.24
C SER A 422 25.75 -21.89 -9.73
N ASP A 423 26.67 -22.84 -9.60
CA ASP A 423 26.34 -24.23 -9.22
C ASP A 423 25.98 -24.28 -7.74
N ILE A 424 26.65 -23.49 -6.90
CA ILE A 424 26.29 -23.31 -5.49
C ILE A 424 24.92 -22.64 -5.36
N TYR A 425 24.66 -21.55 -6.07
CA TYR A 425 23.36 -20.87 -6.02
C TYR A 425 22.21 -21.74 -6.49
N HIS A 426 22.40 -22.56 -7.53
CA HIS A 426 21.40 -23.53 -7.96
C HIS A 426 21.18 -24.62 -6.91
N SER A 427 22.26 -25.11 -6.30
CA SER A 427 22.21 -26.13 -5.24
C SER A 427 21.55 -25.61 -3.96
N LEU A 428 21.62 -24.31 -3.67
CA LEU A 428 20.87 -23.69 -2.58
C LEU A 428 19.41 -23.43 -2.98
N ARG A 429 19.17 -22.88 -4.17
CA ARG A 429 17.84 -22.44 -4.60
C ARG A 429 16.84 -23.59 -4.72
N ALA A 430 17.22 -24.66 -5.41
CA ALA A 430 16.31 -25.77 -5.71
C ALA A 430 15.69 -26.38 -4.44
N PRO A 431 16.45 -26.76 -3.39
CA PRO A 431 15.86 -27.32 -2.17
C PRO A 431 15.18 -26.27 -1.26
N ILE A 432 15.63 -25.01 -1.27
CA ILE A 432 15.05 -23.95 -0.40
C ILE A 432 13.72 -23.42 -0.93
N THR A 433 13.60 -23.31 -2.26
CA THR A 433 12.44 -22.66 -2.89
C THR A 433 11.54 -23.62 -3.66
N GLY A 434 12.01 -24.83 -3.97
CA GLY A 434 11.31 -25.81 -4.80
C GLY A 434 11.20 -25.45 -6.29
N VAL A 435 11.70 -24.28 -6.70
CA VAL A 435 11.65 -23.78 -8.08
C VAL A 435 12.98 -23.13 -8.48
N MET A 436 13.24 -22.99 -9.77
CA MET A 436 14.47 -22.31 -10.25
C MET A 436 14.25 -20.82 -10.53
N ASP A 437 13.00 -20.41 -10.76
CA ASP A 437 12.62 -19.03 -10.99
C ASP A 437 12.17 -18.36 -9.68
N ALA A 438 13.16 -17.91 -8.90
CA ALA A 438 12.96 -17.26 -7.60
C ALA A 438 13.84 -16.01 -7.48
N PRO A 439 13.61 -15.12 -6.50
CA PRO A 439 14.54 -14.06 -6.17
C PRO A 439 15.97 -14.54 -5.89
N GLY A 440 16.89 -13.59 -5.71
CA GLY A 440 18.26 -13.90 -5.30
C GLY A 440 18.27 -14.78 -4.05
N ILE A 441 19.00 -15.91 -4.07
CA ILE A 441 18.93 -16.89 -2.98
C ILE A 441 19.39 -16.30 -1.63
N ILE A 442 20.35 -15.38 -1.67
CA ILE A 442 20.79 -14.62 -0.50
C ILE A 442 19.67 -13.71 0.03
N ASP A 443 18.87 -13.09 -0.86
CA ASP A 443 17.74 -12.26 -0.46
C ASP A 443 16.59 -13.07 0.16
N ILE A 444 16.51 -14.37 -0.15
CA ILE A 444 15.56 -15.31 0.45
C ILE A 444 16.01 -15.76 1.85
N MET A 445 17.32 -15.96 2.03
CA MET A 445 17.92 -16.57 3.24
C MET A 445 18.16 -15.59 4.40
N LYS A 446 17.97 -14.28 4.22
CA LYS A 446 18.44 -13.25 5.17
C LYS A 446 17.45 -12.94 6.31
N ASN A 447 17.98 -12.65 7.50
CA ASN A 447 17.29 -12.05 8.66
C ASN A 447 17.98 -10.72 9.07
N MET A 448 17.25 -9.81 9.73
CA MET A 448 17.80 -8.57 10.30
C MET A 448 18.80 -8.87 11.44
N PHE A 449 19.78 -7.98 11.66
CA PHE A 449 20.83 -8.18 12.66
C PHE A 449 21.26 -6.87 13.32
N THR A 450 21.86 -6.99 14.51
CA THR A 450 22.34 -5.87 15.32
C THR A 450 23.85 -5.71 15.12
N VAL A 451 24.31 -4.48 14.95
CA VAL A 451 25.73 -4.15 14.80
C VAL A 451 26.20 -3.50 16.11
N PHE A 452 27.29 -4.02 16.68
CA PHE A 452 27.83 -3.57 17.96
C PHE A 452 29.18 -2.89 17.78
N GLY A 453 29.44 -1.85 18.57
CA GLY A 453 30.78 -1.37 18.89
C GLY A 453 30.89 -1.19 20.39
N ILE A 454 32.10 -1.05 20.91
CA ILE A 454 32.33 -0.88 22.35
C ILE A 454 33.36 0.20 22.62
N GLU A 455 33.25 0.79 23.80
CA GLU A 455 34.27 1.64 24.41
C GLU A 455 34.52 1.10 25.83
N LEU A 456 35.75 0.65 26.11
CA LEU A 456 36.16 0.14 27.41
C LEU A 456 37.10 1.15 28.07
N GLU A 457 36.73 1.63 29.25
CA GLU A 457 37.60 2.41 30.11
C GLU A 457 38.41 1.47 31.03
N PHE A 458 39.66 1.83 31.30
CA PHE A 458 40.55 1.07 32.17
C PHE A 458 41.65 1.96 32.75
N TYR A 459 42.37 1.45 33.76
CA TYR A 459 43.48 2.16 34.37
C TYR A 459 44.81 1.46 34.10
N ILE A 460 45.85 2.24 33.82
CA ILE A 460 47.23 1.75 33.79
C ILE A 460 48.14 2.59 34.68
N GLU A 461 49.06 1.92 35.37
CA GLU A 461 50.12 2.56 36.14
C GLU A 461 51.45 2.26 35.46
N VAL A 462 51.88 3.14 34.54
CA VAL A 462 53.14 3.02 33.77
C VAL A 462 53.87 4.36 33.78
N ILE A 463 55.20 4.32 33.82
CA ILE A 463 56.06 5.53 33.85
C ILE A 463 56.15 6.17 32.44
N GLU A 464 56.19 5.35 31.38
CA GLU A 464 56.40 5.77 29.99
C GLU A 464 55.12 5.62 29.13
N VAL A 465 54.16 6.53 29.35
CA VAL A 465 52.84 6.50 28.69
C VAL A 465 52.93 6.60 27.16
N ASP A 466 53.81 7.44 26.63
CA ASP A 466 53.93 7.64 25.18
C ASP A 466 54.46 6.38 24.48
N LEU A 467 55.32 5.61 25.15
CA LEU A 467 55.80 4.32 24.65
C LEU A 467 54.69 3.27 24.65
N PHE A 468 53.86 3.24 25.71
CA PHE A 468 52.68 2.39 25.75
C PHE A 468 51.71 2.67 24.60
N LEU A 469 51.32 3.94 24.39
CA LEU A 469 50.36 4.31 23.34
C LEU A 469 50.89 3.97 21.95
N ASN A 470 52.17 4.26 21.66
CA ASN A 470 52.77 3.94 20.37
C ASN A 470 52.87 2.42 20.10
N ASP A 471 53.17 1.63 21.13
CA ASP A 471 53.30 0.17 21.01
C ASP A 471 51.93 -0.52 20.88
N ILE A 472 50.91 -0.01 21.58
CA ILE A 472 49.58 -0.61 21.56
C ILE A 472 48.80 -0.30 20.28
N GLU A 473 48.91 0.93 19.75
CA GLU A 473 48.13 1.43 18.61
C GLU A 473 48.15 0.44 17.43
N ASN A 474 49.35 -0.01 17.06
CA ASN A 474 49.52 -0.93 15.93
C ASN A 474 49.04 -2.36 16.24
N LYS A 475 49.19 -2.83 17.48
CA LYS A 475 48.83 -4.20 17.87
C LYS A 475 47.33 -4.40 17.88
N ILE A 476 46.59 -3.44 18.45
CA ILE A 476 45.14 -3.53 18.57
C ILE A 476 44.43 -3.00 17.32
N GLY A 477 45.08 -2.12 16.56
CA GLY A 477 44.58 -1.61 15.27
C GLY A 477 44.31 -2.70 14.24
N LEU A 478 45.02 -3.83 14.29
CA LEU A 478 44.76 -5.00 13.45
C LEU A 478 43.37 -5.62 13.71
N PHE A 479 42.85 -5.43 14.92
CA PHE A 479 41.50 -5.83 15.31
C PHE A 479 40.51 -4.65 15.20
N GLY A 480 40.87 -3.54 14.55
CA GLY A 480 39.99 -2.38 14.44
C GLY A 480 39.71 -1.69 15.78
N PHE A 481 40.63 -1.78 16.73
CA PHE A 481 40.59 -1.04 17.99
C PHE A 481 41.57 0.14 17.97
N SER A 482 41.29 1.13 18.80
CA SER A 482 42.16 2.29 19.07
C SER A 482 42.24 2.51 20.57
N CYS A 483 43.33 3.11 21.05
CA CYS A 483 43.55 3.38 22.48
C CYS A 483 43.86 4.86 22.67
N GLU A 484 43.14 5.52 23.58
CA GLU A 484 43.30 6.95 23.84
C GLU A 484 43.42 7.19 25.35
N LYS A 485 44.09 8.29 25.72
CA LYS A 485 44.18 8.73 27.11
C LYS A 485 42.94 9.52 27.50
N GLU A 486 42.35 9.19 28.64
CA GLU A 486 41.21 9.90 29.20
C GLU A 486 41.61 11.14 30.01
N SER A 487 40.61 11.95 30.34
CA SER A 487 40.81 13.18 31.13
C SER A 487 41.25 12.91 32.58
N SER A 488 40.88 11.75 33.14
CA SER A 488 41.27 11.35 34.49
C SER A 488 42.71 10.83 34.54
N GLN A 489 43.39 11.09 35.66
CA GLN A 489 44.77 10.63 35.85
C GLN A 489 44.85 9.09 35.80
N HIS A 490 45.70 8.57 34.91
CA HIS A 490 45.92 7.13 34.69
C HIS A 490 44.75 6.35 34.06
N GLN A 491 43.69 7.03 33.61
CA GLN A 491 42.58 6.40 32.90
C GLN A 491 42.80 6.47 31.38
N TYR A 492 42.42 5.40 30.70
CA TYR A 492 42.53 5.23 29.26
C TYR A 492 41.27 4.56 28.75
N GLU A 493 41.03 4.71 27.45
CA GLU A 493 39.86 4.17 26.78
C GLU A 493 40.29 3.42 25.53
N VAL A 494 39.70 2.25 25.31
CA VAL A 494 39.86 1.47 24.10
C VAL A 494 38.53 1.42 23.37
N LYS A 495 38.54 1.88 22.11
CA LYS A 495 37.35 1.97 21.26
C LYS A 495 37.46 1.00 20.10
N SER A 496 36.40 0.22 19.87
CA SER A 496 36.27 -0.61 18.67
C SER A 496 35.61 0.14 17.52
N CYS A 497 35.93 -0.26 16.29
CA CYS A 497 35.02 -0.01 15.17
C CYS A 497 33.70 -0.80 15.35
N CYS A 498 32.71 -0.57 14.48
CA CYS A 498 31.48 -1.33 14.51
C CYS A 498 31.67 -2.72 13.86
N TYR A 499 31.24 -3.76 14.57
CA TYR A 499 31.27 -5.15 14.17
C TYR A 499 29.88 -5.64 13.78
N ALA A 500 29.78 -6.26 12.60
CA ALA A 500 28.57 -6.95 12.17
C ALA A 500 28.41 -8.34 12.83
N ASN A 501 29.52 -8.96 13.23
CA ASN A 501 29.56 -10.25 13.91
C ASN A 501 29.92 -10.04 15.39
N SER A 502 29.00 -10.35 16.31
CA SER A 502 29.24 -10.15 17.75
C SER A 502 30.26 -11.15 18.32
N SER A 503 30.36 -12.37 17.75
CA SER A 503 31.33 -13.39 18.19
C SER A 503 32.76 -12.94 17.91
N ASP A 504 33.02 -12.33 16.75
CA ASP A 504 34.33 -11.77 16.43
C ASP A 504 34.64 -10.59 17.34
N LEU A 505 33.67 -9.71 17.62
CA LEU A 505 33.85 -8.62 18.58
C LEU A 505 34.21 -9.14 19.97
N ILE A 506 33.50 -10.17 20.48
CA ILE A 506 33.76 -10.78 21.79
C ILE A 506 35.17 -11.35 21.84
N LYS A 507 35.58 -12.13 20.83
CA LYS A 507 36.92 -12.73 20.78
C LYS A 507 38.01 -11.68 20.70
N HIS A 508 37.87 -10.71 19.80
CA HIS A 508 38.86 -9.65 19.63
C HIS A 508 38.95 -8.76 20.86
N PHE A 509 37.84 -8.50 21.55
CA PHE A 509 37.83 -7.76 22.80
C PHE A 509 38.67 -8.44 23.89
N GLU A 510 38.53 -9.75 24.08
CA GLU A 510 39.35 -10.48 25.05
C GLU A 510 40.83 -10.47 24.66
N TYR A 511 41.16 -10.67 23.38
CA TYR A 511 42.54 -10.55 22.91
C TYR A 511 43.13 -9.16 23.14
N VAL A 512 42.34 -8.11 22.92
CA VAL A 512 42.79 -6.74 23.15
C VAL A 512 43.07 -6.51 24.63
N LYS A 513 42.24 -7.02 25.56
CA LYS A 513 42.50 -6.96 27.01
C LYS A 513 43.80 -7.68 27.39
N GLU A 514 44.06 -8.85 26.80
CA GLU A 514 45.31 -9.59 27.02
C GLU A 514 46.52 -8.82 26.50
N ILE A 515 46.44 -8.26 25.28
CA ILE A 515 47.52 -7.47 24.67
C ILE A 515 47.81 -6.20 25.49
N LEU A 516 46.76 -5.53 25.99
CA LEU A 516 46.90 -4.37 26.87
C LEU A 516 47.64 -4.75 28.15
N ALA A 517 47.21 -5.83 28.82
CA ALA A 517 47.82 -6.30 30.05
C ALA A 517 49.30 -6.70 29.86
N ASP A 518 49.60 -7.46 28.81
CA ASP A 518 50.96 -7.88 28.47
C ASP A 518 51.86 -6.68 28.15
N THR A 519 51.36 -5.70 27.37
CA THR A 519 52.12 -4.51 27.01
C THR A 519 52.44 -3.65 28.23
N VAL A 520 51.46 -3.44 29.11
CA VAL A 520 51.65 -2.69 30.37
C VAL A 520 52.64 -3.41 31.29
N HIS A 521 52.54 -4.74 31.40
CA HIS A 521 53.44 -5.53 32.23
C HIS A 521 54.89 -5.48 31.73
N LYS A 522 55.10 -5.53 30.41
CA LYS A 522 56.44 -5.38 29.79
C LYS A 522 57.08 -4.02 30.06
N LEU A 523 56.27 -2.98 30.26
CA LEU A 523 56.72 -1.64 30.64
C LEU A 523 56.84 -1.45 32.16
N GLY A 524 56.75 -2.54 32.94
CA GLY A 524 56.93 -2.53 34.39
C GLY A 524 55.73 -1.97 35.17
N GLY A 525 54.56 -1.89 34.54
CA GLY A 525 53.35 -1.34 35.14
C GLY A 525 52.27 -2.37 35.52
N GLY A 526 51.14 -1.86 35.98
CA GLY A 526 49.92 -2.64 36.27
C GLY A 526 48.71 -2.13 35.48
N VAL A 527 47.80 -3.03 35.11
CA VAL A 527 46.52 -2.70 34.45
C VAL A 527 45.35 -3.11 35.35
N SER A 528 44.28 -2.32 35.36
CA SER A 528 43.04 -2.65 36.07
C SER A 528 41.82 -2.43 35.17
N PHE A 529 41.05 -3.50 34.99
CA PHE A 529 39.75 -3.52 34.34
C PHE A 529 38.60 -3.56 35.34
N LYS A 530 38.84 -3.18 36.60
CA LYS A 530 37.80 -3.04 37.61
C LYS A 530 36.87 -1.88 37.26
N ALA A 531 35.59 -2.00 37.60
CA ALA A 531 34.62 -0.93 37.41
C ALA A 531 34.85 0.26 38.36
N LYS A 532 35.43 0.04 39.55
CA LYS A 532 35.81 1.12 40.45
C LYS A 532 37.14 0.82 41.17
N PRO A 533 38.28 0.91 40.46
CA PRO A 533 39.58 0.54 41.03
C PRO A 533 40.01 1.45 42.19
N TYR A 534 39.55 2.71 42.19
CA TYR A 534 39.82 3.68 43.26
C TYR A 534 38.51 4.41 43.62
N LEU A 535 38.24 4.56 44.92
CA LEU A 535 37.00 5.19 45.42
C LEU A 535 36.94 6.69 45.14
N ASP A 536 38.10 7.35 45.08
CA ASP A 536 38.27 8.78 44.91
C ASP A 536 38.45 9.21 43.44
N ARG A 537 38.42 8.27 42.48
CA ARG A 537 38.58 8.54 41.04
C ARG A 537 37.34 8.15 40.24
N ALA A 538 37.29 8.51 38.96
CA ALA A 538 36.22 8.10 38.05
C ALA A 538 36.13 6.57 37.94
N GLY A 539 34.91 6.05 37.79
CA GLY A 539 34.71 4.62 37.50
C GLY A 539 35.16 4.27 36.08
N SER A 540 35.30 2.97 35.81
CA SER A 540 35.59 2.43 34.49
C SER A 540 34.33 1.78 33.91
N ALA A 541 33.84 2.30 32.79
CA ALA A 541 32.69 1.79 32.06
C ALA A 541 33.07 0.85 30.92
N LEU A 542 32.12 -0.01 30.54
CA LEU A 542 32.07 -0.65 29.22
C LEU A 542 30.84 -0.10 28.49
N ASN A 543 31.03 0.99 27.74
CA ASN A 543 29.97 1.57 26.93
C ASN A 543 29.76 0.71 25.69
N VAL A 544 28.51 0.37 25.38
CA VAL A 544 28.16 -0.43 24.19
C VAL A 544 27.42 0.45 23.19
N HIS A 545 28.01 0.60 22.02
CA HIS A 545 27.43 1.26 20.88
C HIS A 545 26.60 0.27 20.08
N VAL A 546 25.33 0.60 19.83
CA VAL A 546 24.42 -0.26 19.10
C VAL A 546 23.82 0.49 17.93
N ASN A 547 23.91 -0.13 16.75
CA ASN A 547 23.16 0.23 15.56
C ASN A 547 22.26 -0.94 15.20
N LEU A 548 20.98 -0.64 14.98
CA LEU A 548 20.10 -1.58 14.31
C LEU A 548 20.15 -1.27 12.81
N VAL A 549 20.53 -2.24 11.99
CA VAL A 549 20.59 -2.06 10.54
C VAL A 549 19.63 -3.00 9.85
N ASP A 550 19.10 -2.54 8.72
CA ASP A 550 18.34 -3.39 7.83
C ASP A 550 19.26 -4.27 6.97
N LEU A 551 18.62 -4.99 6.06
CA LEU A 551 19.23 -5.98 5.20
C LEU A 551 20.16 -5.38 4.13
N ASP A 552 20.06 -4.08 3.87
CA ASP A 552 20.89 -3.32 2.94
C ASP A 552 21.92 -2.46 3.71
N ASN A 553 22.11 -2.73 5.01
CA ASN A 553 22.99 -2.00 5.91
C ASN A 553 22.54 -0.53 6.13
N ASN A 554 21.26 -0.22 5.90
CA ASN A 554 20.72 1.08 6.28
C ASN A 554 20.44 1.09 7.76
N ASN A 555 20.83 2.18 8.40
CA ASN A 555 20.59 2.37 9.82
C ASN A 555 19.09 2.58 10.09
N LEU A 556 18.47 1.68 10.85
CA LEU A 556 17.06 1.76 11.23
C LEU A 556 16.78 2.82 12.30
N PHE A 557 17.82 3.38 12.92
CA PHE A 557 17.74 4.55 13.79
C PHE A 557 17.83 5.89 13.03
N TYR A 558 17.49 5.89 11.73
CA TYR A 558 17.63 7.01 10.78
C TYR A 558 16.96 8.34 11.17
N ALA A 559 16.21 8.41 12.26
CA ALA A 559 15.63 9.65 12.77
C ALA A 559 15.46 9.56 14.30
N TYR A 560 15.41 10.71 14.97
CA TYR A 560 15.24 10.79 16.44
C TYR A 560 13.92 10.19 16.92
N ASP A 561 12.91 10.18 16.05
CA ASP A 561 11.56 9.66 16.24
C ASP A 561 11.31 8.33 15.50
N SER A 562 12.37 7.69 14.98
CA SER A 562 12.23 6.34 14.40
C SER A 562 11.62 5.42 15.45
N ASN A 563 10.51 4.78 15.10
CA ASN A 563 9.84 3.80 15.95
C ASN A 563 10.81 2.73 16.45
N HIS A 564 11.76 2.28 15.61
CA HIS A 564 12.76 1.29 16.00
C HIS A 564 13.68 1.84 17.10
N LEU A 565 14.14 3.09 17.00
CA LEU A 565 14.99 3.72 18.00
C LEU A 565 14.22 3.90 19.32
N LEU A 566 13.02 4.49 19.25
CA LEU A 566 12.21 4.75 20.45
C LEU A 566 11.85 3.46 21.17
N TYR A 567 11.37 2.43 20.45
CA TYR A 567 11.05 1.14 21.05
C TYR A 567 12.29 0.44 21.62
N SER A 568 13.44 0.54 20.95
CA SER A 568 14.71 0.00 21.48
C SER A 568 15.08 0.64 22.81
N ILE A 569 15.01 1.98 22.90
CA ILE A 569 15.27 2.71 24.14
C ILE A 569 14.26 2.31 25.22
N GLY A 570 12.97 2.24 24.88
CA GLY A 570 11.92 1.88 25.83
C GLY A 570 12.09 0.48 26.40
N GLY A 571 12.43 -0.49 25.57
CA GLY A 571 12.74 -1.86 26.02
C GLY A 571 13.98 -1.95 26.89
N LEU A 572 15.07 -1.24 26.52
CA LEU A 572 16.29 -1.17 27.33
C LEU A 572 16.02 -0.55 28.70
N CYS A 573 15.27 0.56 28.77
CA CYS A 573 14.87 1.17 30.04
C CYS A 573 14.01 0.21 30.87
N ALA A 574 13.00 -0.43 30.27
CA ALA A 574 12.08 -1.34 30.97
C ALA A 574 12.79 -2.57 31.56
N MET A 575 13.80 -3.09 30.88
CA MET A 575 14.53 -4.29 31.31
C MET A 575 15.79 -3.97 32.14
N MET A 576 16.19 -2.69 32.23
CA MET A 576 17.46 -2.25 32.80
C MET A 576 17.75 -2.85 34.18
N LYS A 577 16.79 -2.75 35.10
CA LYS A 577 16.94 -3.29 36.46
C LYS A 577 17.11 -4.81 36.49
N ARG A 578 16.36 -5.51 35.64
CA ARG A 578 16.45 -6.97 35.52
C ARG A 578 17.81 -7.40 34.98
N HIS A 579 18.44 -6.55 34.17
CA HIS A 579 19.74 -6.81 33.54
C HIS A 579 20.94 -6.32 34.36
N MET A 580 20.72 -5.62 35.49
CA MET A 580 21.80 -5.17 36.37
C MET A 580 22.80 -6.27 36.77
N PRO A 581 22.40 -7.54 37.02
CA PRO A 581 23.38 -8.60 37.28
C PRO A 581 24.41 -8.83 36.16
N TYR A 582 24.06 -8.51 34.92
CA TYR A 582 24.98 -8.60 33.77
C TYR A 582 25.80 -7.31 33.58
N PHE A 583 25.29 -6.17 34.02
CA PHE A 583 25.94 -4.85 33.91
C PHE A 583 26.78 -4.49 35.13
N ALA A 584 26.54 -5.15 36.27
CA ALA A 584 27.24 -4.98 37.53
C ALA A 584 27.34 -6.34 38.24
N PRO A 585 28.18 -7.26 37.72
CA PRO A 585 28.22 -8.65 38.20
C PRO A 585 28.91 -8.82 39.56
N SER A 586 29.68 -7.84 40.02
CA SER A 586 30.49 -7.95 41.24
C SER A 586 30.22 -6.80 42.22
N ASP A 587 30.56 -7.00 43.50
CA ASP A 587 30.49 -5.95 44.52
C ASP A 587 31.29 -4.70 44.11
N ASP A 588 32.39 -4.87 43.37
CA ASP A 588 33.20 -3.77 42.83
C ASP A 588 32.42 -2.97 41.78
N SER A 589 31.65 -3.65 40.91
CA SER A 589 30.78 -2.98 39.95
C SER A 589 29.73 -2.10 40.64
N TYR A 590 29.15 -2.55 41.75
CA TYR A 590 28.18 -1.77 42.52
C TYR A 590 28.81 -0.51 43.14
N LEU A 591 30.11 -0.51 43.44
CA LEU A 591 30.81 0.68 43.95
C LEU A 591 30.79 1.85 42.96
N ARG A 592 30.74 1.58 41.64
CA ARG A 592 30.62 2.63 40.62
C ARG A 592 29.36 3.47 40.84
N PHE A 593 28.25 2.84 41.22
CA PHE A 593 26.98 3.53 41.46
C PHE A 593 26.83 4.06 42.88
N ARG A 594 27.54 3.45 43.85
CA ARG A 594 27.54 3.88 45.26
C ARG A 594 28.41 5.12 45.47
N TYR A 595 29.49 5.24 44.70
CA TYR A 595 30.41 6.38 44.68
C TYR A 595 30.54 6.93 43.24
N PRO A 596 29.45 7.44 42.65
CA PRO A 596 29.41 7.85 41.25
C PRO A 596 30.18 9.15 41.04
N ASP A 597 30.92 9.24 39.94
CA ASP A 597 31.30 10.53 39.37
C ASP A 597 30.10 11.15 38.61
N LEU A 598 30.26 12.39 38.14
CA LEU A 598 29.20 13.13 37.47
C LEU A 598 28.61 12.42 36.24
N ASN A 599 29.40 11.65 35.50
CA ASN A 599 29.00 10.99 34.26
C ASN A 599 28.53 9.54 34.47
N THR A 600 28.63 9.00 35.69
CA THR A 600 28.13 7.66 35.99
C THR A 600 26.59 7.65 35.97
N PRO A 601 25.96 6.84 35.10
CA PRO A 601 24.51 6.76 35.04
C PRO A 601 23.99 5.99 36.26
N THR A 602 23.23 6.66 37.12
CA THR A 602 22.68 6.04 38.36
C THR A 602 21.17 5.83 38.32
N THR A 603 20.52 6.21 37.22
CA THR A 603 19.07 6.12 37.03
C THR A 603 18.74 5.44 35.70
N VAL A 604 17.59 4.77 35.64
CA VAL A 604 17.00 4.23 34.41
C VAL A 604 16.56 5.42 33.56
N SER A 605 17.43 5.90 32.67
CA SER A 605 17.23 7.16 31.96
C SER A 605 17.81 7.15 30.55
N TRP A 606 17.30 8.04 29.70
CA TRP A 606 17.87 8.24 28.38
C TRP A 606 17.91 9.71 27.97
N GLY A 607 18.89 10.07 27.14
CA GLY A 607 19.05 11.46 26.70
C GLY A 607 19.86 11.63 25.42
N MET A 608 19.60 12.73 24.72
CA MET A 608 20.36 13.14 23.55
C MET A 608 21.62 13.89 23.97
N ASN A 609 22.76 13.40 23.51
CA ASN A 609 24.08 13.90 23.89
C ASN A 609 24.25 14.08 25.41
N ASN A 610 23.57 13.25 26.20
CA ASN A 610 23.57 13.35 27.65
C ASN A 610 24.47 12.27 28.26
N ARG A 611 25.66 12.66 28.71
CA ARG A 611 26.66 11.78 29.36
C ARG A 611 26.32 11.42 30.81
N THR A 612 25.15 11.77 31.32
CA THR A 612 24.71 11.34 32.66
C THR A 612 23.61 10.27 32.59
N ALA A 613 23.01 10.08 31.40
CA ALA A 613 21.94 9.12 31.18
C ALA A 613 22.49 7.69 30.96
N ALA A 614 21.68 6.70 31.33
CA ALA A 614 22.01 5.27 31.12
C ALA A 614 22.05 4.90 29.64
N ILE A 615 21.09 5.40 28.85
CA ILE A 615 21.07 5.29 27.39
C ILE A 615 21.31 6.67 26.78
N ARG A 616 22.42 6.82 26.05
CA ARG A 616 22.77 8.07 25.37
C ARG A 616 22.60 7.91 23.88
N ILE A 617 22.06 8.94 23.22
CA ILE A 617 22.14 9.08 21.76
C ILE A 617 23.24 10.10 21.45
N PRO A 618 24.43 9.70 20.99
CA PRO A 618 25.51 10.63 20.71
C PRO A 618 25.14 11.66 19.64
N ASN A 619 25.79 12.83 19.67
CA ASN A 619 25.63 13.80 18.61
C ASN A 619 26.19 13.24 17.29
N PHE A 620 25.38 13.25 16.24
CA PHE A 620 25.75 12.80 14.89
C PHE A 620 25.76 13.93 13.85
N ALA A 621 25.70 15.19 14.29
CA ALA A 621 25.87 16.39 13.46
C ALA A 621 24.96 16.41 12.21
N GLY A 622 23.72 15.94 12.34
CA GLY A 622 22.74 15.86 11.25
C GLY A 622 22.94 14.68 10.27
N ASN A 623 23.99 13.87 10.42
CA ASN A 623 24.17 12.65 9.62
C ASN A 623 23.47 11.45 10.27
N PHE A 624 22.23 11.23 9.89
CA PHE A 624 21.40 10.14 10.41
C PHE A 624 21.95 8.73 10.19
N LYS A 625 22.83 8.53 9.19
CA LYS A 625 23.50 7.23 8.99
C LYS A 625 24.41 6.85 10.17
N LYS A 626 24.83 7.85 10.95
CA LYS A 626 25.68 7.69 12.15
C LYS A 626 24.89 7.62 13.45
N CYS A 627 23.56 7.67 13.40
CA CYS A 627 22.71 7.61 14.59
C CYS A 627 22.87 6.26 15.28
N ARG A 628 23.24 6.27 16.56
CA ARG A 628 23.43 5.06 17.35
C ARG A 628 22.95 5.29 18.76
N LEU A 629 22.61 4.22 19.46
CA LEU A 629 22.47 4.30 20.92
C LEU A 629 23.76 3.84 21.59
N GLU A 630 24.07 4.43 22.72
CA GLU A 630 25.21 4.16 23.58
C GLU A 630 24.66 3.73 24.94
N HIS A 631 24.87 2.47 25.31
CA HIS A 631 24.45 1.90 26.58
C HIS A 631 25.60 1.99 27.58
N ARG A 632 25.43 2.76 28.66
CA ARG A 632 26.55 3.27 29.49
C ARG A 632 26.66 2.66 30.88
N VAL A 633 25.72 1.78 31.21
CA VAL A 633 25.60 1.15 32.53
C VAL A 633 26.66 0.06 32.81
N PRO A 634 27.06 -0.80 31.86
CA PRO A 634 27.99 -1.90 32.15
C PRO A 634 29.32 -1.40 32.70
N GLY A 635 29.84 -2.10 33.71
CA GLY A 635 31.18 -1.88 34.24
C GLY A 635 32.26 -2.51 33.35
N ALA A 636 33.50 -2.02 33.48
CA ALA A 636 34.66 -2.59 32.77
C ALA A 636 34.97 -4.05 33.14
N ASP A 637 34.46 -4.52 34.28
CA ASP A 637 34.65 -5.87 34.82
C ASP A 637 33.59 -6.88 34.33
N CYS A 638 32.64 -6.45 33.51
CA CYS A 638 31.62 -7.31 32.91
C CYS A 638 32.19 -8.26 31.85
N THR A 639 31.50 -9.39 31.66
CA THR A 639 31.68 -10.25 30.48
C THR A 639 30.95 -9.62 29.29
N LEU A 640 31.66 -9.31 28.20
CA LEU A 640 31.05 -8.66 27.03
C LEU A 640 29.89 -9.48 26.44
N GLN A 641 30.01 -10.81 26.39
CA GLN A 641 28.96 -11.69 25.88
C GLN A 641 27.63 -11.51 26.66
N GLU A 642 27.68 -11.46 27.99
CA GLU A 642 26.50 -11.32 28.84
C GLU A 642 25.86 -9.94 28.68
N VAL A 643 26.69 -8.90 28.55
CA VAL A 643 26.24 -7.53 28.29
C VAL A 643 25.53 -7.43 26.94
N LEU A 644 26.11 -7.97 25.87
CA LEU A 644 25.50 -7.95 24.53
C LEU A 644 24.18 -8.71 24.50
N MET A 645 24.10 -9.85 25.19
CA MET A 645 22.86 -10.63 25.31
C MET A 645 21.76 -9.82 26.00
N ALA A 646 22.06 -9.20 27.14
CA ALA A 646 21.11 -8.39 27.90
C ALA A 646 20.62 -7.16 27.11
N ILE A 647 21.52 -6.49 26.39
CA ILE A 647 21.17 -5.34 25.53
C ILE A 647 20.27 -5.81 24.37
N THR A 648 20.62 -6.92 23.72
CA THR A 648 19.82 -7.47 22.61
C THR A 648 18.43 -7.90 23.07
N GLU A 649 18.32 -8.51 24.24
CA GLU A 649 17.04 -8.86 24.86
C GLU A 649 16.19 -7.61 25.12
N GLY A 650 16.77 -6.57 25.72
CA GLY A 650 16.06 -5.31 25.99
C GLY A 650 15.54 -4.63 24.72
N ILE A 651 16.39 -4.54 23.69
CA ILE A 651 16.00 -3.99 22.37
C ILE A 651 14.85 -4.81 21.76
N THR A 652 15.00 -6.14 21.75
CA THR A 652 14.00 -7.06 21.19
C THR A 652 12.68 -6.97 21.94
N PHE A 653 12.72 -6.90 23.27
CA PHE A 653 11.55 -6.75 24.12
C PHE A 653 10.82 -5.44 23.83
N GLY A 654 11.55 -4.35 23.68
CA GLY A 654 11.01 -3.04 23.34
C GLY A 654 10.31 -3.02 21.98
N ILE A 655 10.97 -3.50 20.94
CA ILE A 655 10.42 -3.54 19.57
C ILE A 655 9.18 -4.43 19.50
N LYS A 656 9.24 -5.65 20.05
CA LYS A 656 8.11 -6.59 20.01
C LYS A 656 6.87 -6.06 20.71
N ASN A 657 7.06 -5.36 21.83
CA ASN A 657 5.96 -4.85 22.65
C ASN A 657 5.66 -3.36 22.42
N LYS A 658 6.33 -2.72 21.45
CA LYS A 658 6.20 -1.29 21.12
C LYS A 658 6.30 -0.38 22.36
N ILE A 659 7.29 -0.65 23.23
CA ILE A 659 7.43 0.03 24.51
C ILE A 659 7.93 1.45 24.28
N ILE A 660 7.16 2.44 24.69
CA ILE A 660 7.55 3.85 24.61
C ILE A 660 8.53 4.15 25.75
N PRO A 661 9.66 4.83 25.49
CA PRO A 661 10.62 5.17 26.53
C PRO A 661 10.05 6.22 27.49
N PRO A 662 10.61 6.34 28.72
CA PRO A 662 10.23 7.42 29.63
C PRO A 662 10.59 8.79 29.02
N GLU A 663 10.17 9.89 29.64
CA GLU A 663 10.54 11.21 29.15
C GLU A 663 12.06 11.40 29.08
N LYS A 664 12.51 12.08 28.02
CA LYS A 664 13.92 12.33 27.78
C LYS A 664 14.48 13.29 28.84
N VAL A 665 15.61 12.93 29.45
CA VAL A 665 16.28 13.80 30.43
C VAL A 665 17.25 14.78 29.77
N TYR A 666 17.30 15.99 30.33
CA TYR A 666 18.26 17.03 29.98
C TYR A 666 19.19 17.29 31.17
N GLY A 667 20.43 17.75 30.95
CA GLY A 667 21.36 17.99 32.07
C GLY A 667 21.69 16.72 32.87
N ILE A 668 21.67 16.80 34.20
CA ILE A 668 22.05 15.69 35.12
C ILE A 668 20.86 14.75 35.32
N ALA A 669 20.94 13.52 34.79
CA ALA A 669 19.87 12.53 34.78
C ALA A 669 19.44 12.01 36.17
N SER A 670 20.28 12.23 37.19
CA SER A 670 20.02 11.84 38.57
C SER A 670 19.38 12.96 39.41
N ASP A 671 19.12 14.12 38.81
CA ASP A 671 18.41 15.22 39.44
C ASP A 671 16.97 14.80 39.80
N PHE A 672 16.55 15.13 41.02
CA PHE A 672 15.24 14.81 41.56
C PHE A 672 14.08 15.34 40.72
N GLN A 673 14.28 16.42 39.97
CA GLN A 673 13.26 16.99 39.08
C GLN A 673 12.73 16.00 38.03
N TYR A 674 13.55 15.03 37.61
CA TYR A 674 13.17 14.05 36.61
C TYR A 674 12.45 12.82 37.18
N GLY A 675 12.48 12.63 38.51
CA GLY A 675 11.79 11.50 39.16
C GLY A 675 12.23 10.10 38.66
N MET A 676 13.41 9.98 38.06
CA MET A 676 13.86 8.74 37.44
C MET A 676 14.18 7.66 38.48
N GLU A 677 13.84 6.43 38.15
CA GLU A 677 14.12 5.28 39.00
C GLU A 677 15.63 5.05 39.15
N ARG A 678 16.12 4.85 40.38
CA ARG A 678 17.53 4.51 40.65
C ARG A 678 17.83 3.06 40.23
N LEU A 679 19.02 2.83 39.68
CA LEU A 679 19.46 1.49 39.26
C LEU A 679 19.69 0.53 40.43
N ILE A 680 20.12 1.07 41.58
CA ILE A 680 20.44 0.35 42.83
C ILE A 680 19.66 0.95 43.98
#